data_AF-A0A9D5XNF3-F1
#
_entry.id   AF-A0A9D5XNF3-F1
#
_cell.length_a   1.000
_cell.length_b   1.000
_cell.length_c   1.000
_cell.angle_alpha   90.00
_cell.angle_beta   90.00
_cell.angle_gamma   90.00
#
_symmetry.space_group_name_H-M   'P 1'
#
loop_
_entity.id
_entity.type
_entity.pdbx_description
1 polymer ?
#
loop_
_entity_poly.entity_id
_entity_poly.type
_entity_poly.pdbx_seq_one_letter_code
_entity_poly.pdbx_strand_id
1 'polypeptide(L)'
;MQQQHEWQFFRAGGVDQVAIRTGADIANIGNLDQKLWVALACPTRGIEFDGTTLDLIDTDSDGRIRAPELVAACEWAVAQVNDPQVLASGSDVLMLSSIRSDTPEGQALLVEARRILSMAGREEADSVSLAEVQGRLASLNAMPFNGDGILNPVTLTAHPELAALTSRIMEAYSPIQGSDGEPGLGRAQLDNFFSDVSAIAAWHADAAANHCGLPSHEAAVAAVQALNAVQVKIEDFFARTRLAAFDANALVPMSPSVEGYAVLGQQVLSQQDAAIAALPLAPVVANGDLPLRQGLNPAWADAMETLRQAAVLPLLGELEALSAAQWTQLKTLLAPCQAWLAAKPQSPLSDVPLQEAQALMASDMQTRLQQFIQHDEDELQHSAQAVALEKLIRFQRDLLVLLNNFVSFSHFYSRRGAAFQAGTLFLDGRSCDLTVDVTDSPGHATLAGMAKVYLAYCECRRNGVKRNIVAAFTAGDVDFLFVGRNGIFYDRDGHDWDATITKLIENPTSIGQAFFSPYKKFVRMVEEQVAKRAAAKDATVTAGLDTQAAKLTELAKAPAIPAVASAGGRKTDVGTVAAIGVALGSISTVLVGIFGKFIELGPWIPVALVGLILAVSGPSMLIAWLKLRERSLGPILDASGWAINGRMKINLPLGRSLSQTAKVPAVAKRMLHDPYAENYTQRWMWLGVVVVALVLLGWASGWLDSMLPSSMHLSTLTAADVDAVLVEDAATAP
;
A
#
# COMPACT_ATOMS: atom_id res chain seq x y z
N MET A 1 32.56 -34.47 19.19
CA MET A 1 32.46 -33.47 18.11
C MET A 1 31.16 -33.77 17.39
N GLN A 2 30.13 -32.92 17.53
CA GLN A 2 28.97 -33.01 16.64
C GLN A 2 29.47 -32.81 15.21
N GLN A 3 29.16 -33.73 14.30
CA GLN A 3 29.51 -33.56 12.90
C GLN A 3 28.78 -32.31 12.39
N GLN A 4 29.55 -31.33 11.91
CA GLN A 4 29.01 -30.10 11.36
C GLN A 4 28.31 -30.45 10.02
N HIS A 5 27.07 -30.01 9.83
CA HIS A 5 26.31 -30.27 8.59
C HIS A 5 27.05 -29.72 7.37
N GLU A 6 27.18 -30.53 6.32
CA GLU A 6 27.90 -30.17 5.11
C GLU A 6 26.98 -29.41 4.14
N TRP A 7 27.03 -28.08 4.21
CA TRP A 7 26.28 -27.22 3.30
C TRP A 7 26.89 -27.17 1.89
N GLN A 8 26.04 -27.29 0.87
CA GLN A 8 26.43 -27.04 -0.51
C GLN A 8 25.95 -25.66 -0.96
N PHE A 9 26.80 -24.95 -1.68
CA PHE A 9 26.49 -23.62 -2.23
C PHE A 9 26.56 -23.63 -3.75
N PHE A 10 25.73 -22.82 -4.39
CA PHE A 10 25.77 -22.55 -5.81
C PHE A 10 25.85 -21.04 -6.05
N ARG A 11 26.50 -20.64 -7.14
CA ARG A 11 26.68 -19.23 -7.46
C ARG A 11 25.63 -18.75 -8.44
N ALA A 12 24.77 -17.83 -8.01
CA ALA A 12 23.75 -17.22 -8.85
C ALA A 12 23.48 -15.77 -8.43
N GLY A 13 23.17 -14.91 -9.39
CA GLY A 13 22.95 -13.48 -9.10
C GLY A 13 24.18 -12.73 -8.59
N GLY A 14 25.38 -13.28 -8.77
CA GLY A 14 26.62 -12.67 -8.30
C GLY A 14 26.95 -12.92 -6.82
N VAL A 15 26.17 -13.75 -6.13
CA VAL A 15 26.37 -14.17 -4.74
C VAL A 15 26.36 -15.70 -4.63
N ASP A 16 26.93 -16.24 -3.55
CA ASP A 16 26.84 -17.66 -3.23
C ASP A 16 25.56 -17.90 -2.42
N GLN A 17 24.73 -18.83 -2.86
CA GLN A 17 23.45 -19.19 -2.24
C GLN A 17 23.49 -20.65 -1.79
N VAL A 18 22.89 -20.94 -0.65
CA VAL A 18 22.79 -22.32 -0.13
C VAL A 18 21.86 -23.16 -1.01
N ALA A 19 22.24 -24.41 -1.29
CA ALA A 19 21.42 -25.38 -2.02
C ALA A 19 20.63 -26.26 -1.05
N ILE A 20 19.36 -25.95 -0.84
CA ILE A 20 18.46 -26.69 0.07
C ILE A 20 17.71 -27.74 -0.74
N ARG A 21 18.01 -29.03 -0.52
CA ARG A 21 17.46 -30.13 -1.35
C ARG A 21 16.97 -31.32 -0.54
N THR A 22 17.45 -31.48 0.68
CA THR A 22 17.22 -32.69 1.49
C THR A 22 16.58 -32.33 2.81
N GLY A 23 15.98 -33.34 3.45
CA GLY A 23 15.47 -33.18 4.81
C GLY A 23 16.57 -32.81 5.82
N ALA A 24 17.80 -33.28 5.60
CA ALA A 24 18.94 -32.91 6.44
C ALA A 24 19.26 -31.41 6.36
N ASP A 25 19.07 -30.78 5.20
CA ASP A 25 19.22 -29.33 5.04
C ASP A 25 18.13 -28.58 5.83
N ILE A 26 16.88 -29.07 5.80
CA ILE A 26 15.75 -28.50 6.57
C ILE A 26 16.04 -28.61 8.07
N ALA A 27 16.47 -29.78 8.54
CA ALA A 27 16.77 -30.03 9.96
C ALA A 27 17.93 -29.18 10.51
N ASN A 28 18.83 -28.72 9.65
CA ASN A 28 19.98 -27.92 10.07
C ASN A 28 19.84 -26.43 9.76
N ILE A 29 18.69 -25.96 9.25
CA ILE A 29 18.54 -24.59 8.76
C ILE A 29 18.87 -23.53 9.82
N GLY A 30 18.56 -23.80 11.10
CA GLY A 30 18.89 -22.91 12.23
C GLY A 30 20.39 -22.75 12.49
N ASN A 31 21.23 -23.68 11.99
CA ASN A 31 22.68 -23.62 12.11
C ASN A 31 23.34 -22.81 10.98
N LEU A 32 22.60 -22.43 9.93
CA LEU A 32 23.11 -21.63 8.82
C LEU A 32 23.17 -20.15 9.23
N ASP A 33 24.33 -19.50 9.07
CA ASP A 33 24.47 -18.05 9.33
C ASP A 33 23.44 -17.28 8.48
N GLN A 34 22.56 -16.53 9.14
CA GLN A 34 21.50 -15.76 8.49
C GLN A 34 22.04 -14.74 7.47
N LYS A 35 23.31 -14.33 7.57
CA LYS A 35 23.97 -13.48 6.56
C LYS A 35 24.05 -14.15 5.18
N LEU A 36 23.97 -15.48 5.13
CA LEU A 36 23.99 -16.28 3.90
C LEU A 36 22.58 -16.50 3.32
N TRP A 37 21.54 -16.02 4.00
CA TRP A 37 20.16 -16.09 3.51
C TRP A 37 19.90 -14.95 2.53
N VAL A 38 19.17 -15.23 1.46
CA VAL A 38 18.82 -14.25 0.43
C VAL A 38 17.77 -13.26 0.93
N ALA A 39 16.78 -13.72 1.69
CA ALA A 39 15.81 -12.88 2.38
C ALA A 39 15.82 -13.19 3.89
N LEU A 40 15.56 -12.16 4.70
CA LEU A 40 15.41 -12.27 6.16
C LEU A 40 13.95 -12.12 6.61
N ALA A 41 13.10 -11.59 5.74
CA ALA A 41 11.67 -11.51 5.92
C ALA A 41 10.94 -11.61 4.57
N CYS A 42 9.73 -12.16 4.59
CA CYS A 42 8.83 -12.31 3.46
C CYS A 42 7.40 -11.94 3.87
N PRO A 43 6.62 -11.24 3.04
CA PRO A 43 5.20 -11.00 3.31
C PRO A 43 4.39 -12.31 3.21
N THR A 44 3.30 -12.42 3.98
CA THR A 44 2.38 -13.57 3.91
C THR A 44 1.33 -13.46 2.80
N ARG A 45 1.22 -12.28 2.16
CA ARG A 45 0.25 -11.96 1.10
C ARG A 45 0.92 -11.25 -0.07
N GLY A 46 0.30 -11.28 -1.25
CA GLY A 46 0.85 -10.66 -2.46
C GLY A 46 2.02 -11.44 -3.08
N ILE A 47 2.13 -12.74 -2.74
CA ILE A 47 3.07 -13.68 -3.33
C ILE A 47 2.31 -14.92 -3.78
N GLU A 48 2.85 -15.59 -4.78
CA GLU A 48 2.31 -16.79 -5.41
C GLU A 48 2.75 -18.03 -4.63
N PHE A 49 2.15 -18.19 -3.44
CA PHE A 49 2.38 -19.29 -2.51
C PHE A 49 1.09 -19.57 -1.71
N ASP A 50 0.97 -20.76 -1.10
CA ASP A 50 -0.19 -21.12 -0.29
C ASP A 50 -0.28 -20.23 0.97
N GLY A 51 -1.30 -19.37 1.02
CA GLY A 51 -1.47 -18.40 2.11
C GLY A 51 -1.67 -19.05 3.48
N THR A 52 -2.39 -20.17 3.55
CA THR A 52 -2.64 -20.89 4.80
C THR A 52 -1.35 -21.48 5.37
N THR A 53 -0.47 -22.01 4.53
CA THR A 53 0.86 -22.46 4.98
C THR A 53 1.69 -21.31 5.54
N LEU A 54 1.60 -20.11 4.94
CA LEU A 54 2.29 -18.93 5.45
C LEU A 54 1.71 -18.47 6.80
N ASP A 55 0.38 -18.51 6.95
CA ASP A 55 -0.31 -18.18 8.21
C ASP A 55 0.06 -19.14 9.35
N LEU A 56 0.34 -20.41 9.04
CA LEU A 56 0.83 -21.39 10.03
C LEU A 56 2.27 -21.15 10.51
N ILE A 57 3.03 -20.32 9.78
CA ILE A 57 4.41 -19.93 10.11
C ILE A 57 4.43 -18.55 10.78
N ASP A 58 3.56 -17.63 10.37
CA ASP A 58 3.38 -16.29 10.95
C ASP A 58 2.71 -16.38 12.33
N THR A 59 3.53 -16.59 13.35
CA THR A 59 3.07 -16.89 14.72
C THR A 59 2.56 -15.66 15.47
N ASP A 60 3.01 -14.47 15.10
CA ASP A 60 2.58 -13.21 15.70
C ASP A 60 1.50 -12.48 14.88
N SER A 61 1.14 -13.01 13.72
CA SER A 61 0.12 -12.45 12.81
C SER A 61 0.45 -11.02 12.37
N ASP A 62 1.73 -10.65 12.28
CA ASP A 62 2.18 -9.33 11.79
C ASP A 62 2.12 -9.23 10.24
N GLY A 63 1.79 -10.33 9.56
CA GLY A 63 1.72 -10.44 8.11
C GLY A 63 3.08 -10.63 7.43
N ARG A 64 4.13 -10.96 8.19
CA ARG A 64 5.50 -11.13 7.71
C ARG A 64 6.23 -12.28 8.42
N ILE A 65 6.62 -13.27 7.64
CA ILE A 65 7.46 -14.35 8.14
C ILE A 65 8.91 -13.89 8.23
N ARG A 66 9.50 -14.01 9.42
CA ARG A 66 10.91 -13.73 9.68
C ARG A 66 11.73 -15.00 9.82
N ALA A 67 13.05 -14.86 9.73
CA ALA A 67 13.96 -15.99 9.87
C ALA A 67 13.72 -16.86 11.13
N PRO A 68 13.50 -16.31 12.35
CA PRO A 68 13.24 -17.14 13.53
C PRO A 68 11.98 -18.01 13.43
N GLU A 69 10.91 -17.48 12.85
CA GLU A 69 9.65 -18.21 12.67
C GLU A 69 9.79 -19.34 11.65
N LEU A 70 10.51 -19.07 10.56
CA LEU A 70 10.81 -20.09 9.56
C LEU A 70 11.70 -21.21 10.13
N VAL A 71 12.69 -20.85 10.97
CA VAL A 71 13.51 -21.83 11.70
C VAL A 71 12.64 -22.66 12.64
N ALA A 72 11.79 -22.01 13.45
CA ALA A 72 10.89 -22.69 14.38
C ALA A 72 9.91 -23.64 13.65
N ALA A 73 9.41 -23.24 12.48
CA ALA A 73 8.58 -24.10 11.64
C ALA A 73 9.34 -25.34 11.14
N CYS A 74 10.60 -25.19 10.72
CA CYS A 74 11.45 -26.30 10.31
C CYS A 74 11.76 -27.25 11.48
N GLU A 75 12.14 -26.70 12.64
CA GLU A 75 12.44 -27.47 13.85
C GLU A 75 11.21 -28.25 14.34
N TRP A 76 10.04 -27.61 14.35
CA TRP A 76 8.78 -28.25 14.70
C TRP A 76 8.46 -29.39 13.74
N ALA A 77 8.54 -29.16 12.42
CA ALA A 77 8.25 -30.17 11.41
C ALA A 77 9.16 -31.40 11.54
N VAL A 78 10.45 -31.15 11.76
CA VAL A 78 11.47 -32.19 11.95
C VAL A 78 11.23 -32.98 13.23
N ALA A 79 10.75 -32.34 14.29
CA ALA A 79 10.42 -33.02 15.53
C ALA A 79 9.24 -34.00 15.40
N GLN A 80 8.34 -33.82 14.42
CA GLN A 80 7.18 -34.69 14.20
C GLN A 80 7.44 -35.93 13.34
N VAL A 81 8.61 -36.03 12.68
CA VAL A 81 8.92 -37.10 11.72
C VAL A 81 10.12 -37.96 12.15
N ASN A 82 10.10 -39.24 11.78
CA ASN A 82 11.22 -40.17 12.02
C ASN A 82 12.44 -39.87 11.14
N ASP A 83 12.18 -39.44 9.90
CA ASP A 83 13.21 -39.07 8.92
C ASP A 83 12.87 -37.69 8.33
N PRO A 84 13.71 -36.66 8.51
CA PRO A 84 13.51 -35.35 7.92
C PRO A 84 13.32 -35.36 6.39
N GLN A 85 13.81 -36.40 5.69
CA GLN A 85 13.70 -36.50 4.23
C GLN A 85 12.26 -36.48 3.73
N VAL A 86 11.30 -36.86 4.58
CA VAL A 86 9.86 -36.77 4.32
C VAL A 86 9.46 -35.34 3.95
N LEU A 87 10.01 -34.34 4.64
CA LEU A 87 9.75 -32.91 4.41
C LEU A 87 10.32 -32.37 3.10
N ALA A 88 11.14 -33.15 2.40
CA ALA A 88 11.68 -32.82 1.08
C ALA A 88 10.94 -33.51 -0.07
N SER A 89 9.87 -34.27 0.22
CA SER A 89 9.10 -35.00 -0.79
C SER A 89 8.22 -34.09 -1.66
N GLY A 90 7.74 -32.96 -1.13
CA GLY A 90 6.78 -32.07 -1.81
C GLY A 90 5.39 -32.70 -2.00
N SER A 91 5.08 -33.77 -1.26
CA SER A 91 3.81 -34.50 -1.35
C SER A 91 2.77 -33.90 -0.41
N ASP A 92 1.50 -33.92 -0.81
CA ASP A 92 0.33 -33.63 0.02
C ASP A 92 -0.25 -34.88 0.71
N VAL A 93 0.46 -36.01 0.62
CA VAL A 93 0.14 -37.29 1.27
C VAL A 93 1.23 -37.66 2.26
N LEU A 94 0.86 -37.86 3.52
CA LEU A 94 1.75 -38.23 4.63
C LEU A 94 1.60 -39.72 4.95
N MET A 95 2.73 -40.43 4.96
CA MET A 95 2.79 -41.84 5.38
C MET A 95 2.72 -41.94 6.90
N LEU A 96 1.86 -42.79 7.45
CA LEU A 96 1.75 -42.95 8.91
C LEU A 96 3.06 -43.45 9.53
N SER A 97 3.82 -44.29 8.81
CA SER A 97 5.14 -44.76 9.25
C SER A 97 6.20 -43.66 9.36
N SER A 98 5.97 -42.51 8.71
CA SER A 98 6.88 -41.37 8.78
C SER A 98 6.71 -40.53 10.06
N ILE A 99 5.55 -40.63 10.73
CA ILE A 99 5.26 -39.89 11.94
C ILE A 99 6.04 -40.48 13.12
N ARG A 100 6.61 -39.61 13.92
CA ARG A 100 7.44 -39.95 15.06
C ARG A 100 6.62 -40.50 16.24
N SER A 101 6.67 -41.81 16.49
CA SER A 101 5.80 -42.44 17.50
C SER A 101 6.42 -42.56 18.91
N ASP A 102 7.67 -42.15 19.10
CA ASP A 102 8.36 -42.16 20.40
C ASP A 102 8.09 -40.91 21.25
N THR A 103 7.34 -39.92 20.72
CA THR A 103 6.92 -38.71 21.44
C THR A 103 5.40 -38.73 21.72
N PRO A 104 4.93 -38.13 22.82
CA PRO A 104 3.50 -37.98 23.09
C PRO A 104 2.76 -37.26 21.96
N GLU A 105 3.38 -36.23 21.38
CA GLU A 105 2.80 -35.43 20.30
C GLU A 105 2.59 -36.26 19.03
N GLY A 106 3.61 -37.02 18.61
CA GLY A 106 3.49 -37.83 17.40
C GLY A 106 2.61 -39.07 17.59
N GLN A 107 2.47 -39.60 18.81
CA GLN A 107 1.43 -40.59 19.13
C GLN A 107 0.03 -40.00 18.96
N ALA A 108 -0.20 -38.77 19.43
CA ALA A 108 -1.47 -38.09 19.27
C ALA A 108 -1.81 -37.84 17.79
N LEU A 109 -0.82 -37.41 16.99
CA LEU A 109 -0.97 -37.27 15.53
C LEU A 109 -1.32 -38.59 14.84
N LEU A 110 -0.69 -39.70 15.24
CA LEU A 110 -0.97 -41.02 14.69
C LEU A 110 -2.38 -41.51 15.03
N VAL A 111 -2.83 -41.30 16.26
CA VAL A 111 -4.20 -41.63 16.68
C VAL A 111 -5.21 -40.83 15.85
N GLU A 112 -4.98 -39.53 15.68
CA GLU A 112 -5.86 -38.67 14.90
C GLU A 112 -5.87 -39.06 13.42
N ALA A 113 -4.72 -39.33 12.82
CA ALA A 113 -4.63 -39.76 11.43
C ALA A 113 -5.38 -41.09 11.19
N ARG A 114 -5.25 -42.07 12.10
CA ARG A 114 -6.00 -43.33 12.02
C ARG A 114 -7.50 -43.13 12.21
N ARG A 115 -7.90 -42.18 13.07
CA ARG A 115 -9.31 -41.82 13.26
C ARG A 115 -9.91 -41.26 11.98
N ILE A 116 -9.20 -40.32 11.32
CA ILE A 116 -9.62 -39.74 10.03
C ILE A 116 -9.81 -40.85 8.99
N LEU A 117 -8.86 -41.79 8.90
CA LEU A 117 -8.94 -42.91 7.97
C LEU A 117 -10.10 -43.88 8.29
N SER A 118 -10.37 -44.17 9.57
CA SER A 118 -11.52 -44.98 9.97
C SER A 118 -12.85 -44.32 9.61
N MET A 119 -12.99 -43.01 9.85
CA MET A 119 -14.17 -42.24 9.45
C MET A 119 -14.37 -42.20 7.93
N ALA A 120 -13.28 -42.23 7.16
CA ALA A 120 -13.30 -42.34 5.70
C ALA A 120 -13.53 -43.78 5.18
N GLY A 121 -13.67 -44.77 6.06
CA GLY A 121 -13.84 -46.19 5.70
C GLY A 121 -12.57 -46.85 5.15
N ARG A 122 -11.39 -46.30 5.46
CA ARG A 122 -10.07 -46.72 4.96
C ARG A 122 -9.12 -47.17 6.08
N GLU A 123 -9.59 -47.99 7.00
CA GLU A 123 -8.83 -48.41 8.20
C GLU A 123 -7.48 -49.09 7.90
N GLU A 124 -7.38 -49.78 6.76
CA GLU A 124 -6.18 -50.49 6.30
C GLU A 124 -5.19 -49.57 5.54
N ALA A 125 -5.51 -48.29 5.35
CA ALA A 125 -4.62 -47.36 4.67
C ALA A 125 -3.40 -47.00 5.54
N ASP A 126 -2.25 -46.85 4.89
CA ASP A 126 -0.96 -46.53 5.50
C ASP A 126 -0.57 -45.05 5.37
N SER A 127 -1.45 -44.25 4.78
CA SER A 127 -1.22 -42.84 4.46
C SER A 127 -2.51 -42.02 4.53
N VAL A 128 -2.35 -40.73 4.87
CA VAL A 128 -3.42 -39.74 4.95
C VAL A 128 -3.09 -38.54 4.06
N SER A 129 -4.07 -38.05 3.30
CA SER A 129 -3.91 -36.89 2.42
C SER A 129 -4.35 -35.58 3.08
N LEU A 130 -3.82 -34.45 2.60
CA LEU A 130 -4.24 -33.12 3.04
C LEU A 130 -5.75 -32.91 2.88
N ALA A 131 -6.32 -33.38 1.77
CA ALA A 131 -7.76 -33.26 1.50
C ALA A 131 -8.63 -34.02 2.52
N GLU A 132 -8.19 -35.19 2.98
CA GLU A 132 -8.90 -35.96 4.03
C GLU A 132 -8.85 -35.23 5.38
N VAL A 133 -7.71 -34.66 5.74
CA VAL A 133 -7.57 -33.86 6.97
C VAL A 133 -8.41 -32.58 6.89
N GLN A 134 -8.40 -31.89 5.75
CA GLN A 134 -9.24 -30.72 5.53
C GLN A 134 -10.74 -31.07 5.58
N GLY A 135 -11.13 -32.22 5.03
CA GLY A 135 -12.50 -32.74 5.16
C GLY A 135 -12.87 -32.98 6.63
N ARG A 136 -11.94 -33.50 7.44
CA ARG A 136 -12.14 -33.67 8.88
C ARG A 136 -12.31 -32.32 9.58
N LEU A 137 -11.44 -31.34 9.31
CA LEU A 137 -11.52 -30.01 9.91
C LEU A 137 -12.83 -29.31 9.54
N ALA A 138 -13.25 -29.36 8.27
CA ALA A 138 -14.54 -28.84 7.85
C ALA A 138 -15.71 -29.52 8.59
N SER A 139 -15.62 -30.84 8.83
CA SER A 139 -16.64 -31.56 9.60
C SER A 139 -16.69 -31.16 11.08
N LEU A 140 -15.53 -30.84 11.69
CA LEU A 140 -15.42 -30.38 13.07
C LEU A 140 -15.98 -28.96 13.20
N ASN A 141 -15.61 -28.06 12.29
CA ASN A 141 -16.07 -26.68 12.27
C ASN A 141 -17.59 -26.56 12.02
N ALA A 142 -18.21 -27.55 11.39
CA ALA A 142 -19.67 -27.60 11.22
C ALA A 142 -20.42 -28.05 12.48
N MET A 143 -19.73 -28.56 13.51
CA MET A 143 -20.36 -28.98 14.76
C MET A 143 -20.62 -27.77 15.67
N PRO A 144 -21.64 -27.83 16.54
CA PRO A 144 -21.87 -26.78 17.54
C PRO A 144 -20.73 -26.63 18.55
N PHE A 145 -19.95 -27.71 18.74
CA PHE A 145 -18.80 -27.76 19.61
C PHE A 145 -17.58 -28.19 18.78
N ASN A 146 -16.81 -27.22 18.28
CA ASN A 146 -15.67 -27.43 17.37
C ASN A 146 -14.31 -27.33 18.11
N GLY A 147 -14.31 -26.99 19.40
CA GLY A 147 -13.12 -26.94 20.23
C GLY A 147 -12.44 -25.58 20.35
N ASP A 148 -13.03 -24.47 19.95
CA ASP A 148 -12.39 -23.14 19.99
C ASP A 148 -12.77 -22.28 21.22
N GLY A 149 -13.61 -22.80 22.10
CA GLY A 149 -14.19 -22.13 23.27
C GLY A 149 -15.24 -21.07 22.93
N ILE A 150 -15.73 -21.04 21.69
CA ILE A 150 -16.60 -19.97 21.17
C ILE A 150 -17.93 -20.56 20.70
N LEU A 151 -19.02 -20.09 21.31
CA LEU A 151 -20.36 -20.52 20.93
C LEU A 151 -20.92 -19.68 19.79
N ASN A 152 -21.15 -20.32 18.65
CA ASN A 152 -21.84 -19.72 17.50
C ASN A 152 -23.37 -19.88 17.66
N PRO A 153 -24.16 -18.79 17.67
CA PRO A 153 -25.62 -18.89 17.81
C PRO A 153 -26.30 -19.65 16.65
N VAL A 154 -25.69 -19.69 15.46
CA VAL A 154 -26.22 -20.38 14.27
C VAL A 154 -26.18 -21.90 14.45
N THR A 155 -25.18 -22.42 15.16
CA THR A 155 -25.01 -23.87 15.38
C THR A 155 -25.83 -24.39 16.57
N LEU A 156 -26.29 -23.50 17.47
CA LEU A 156 -27.13 -23.79 18.64
C LEU A 156 -28.63 -23.99 18.30
N THR A 157 -28.96 -24.58 17.14
CA THR A 157 -30.35 -24.76 16.67
C THR A 157 -31.25 -25.56 17.60
N ALA A 158 -30.68 -26.49 18.39
CA ALA A 158 -31.40 -27.27 19.38
C ALA A 158 -31.78 -26.48 20.65
N HIS A 159 -31.20 -25.29 20.84
CA HIS A 159 -31.38 -24.45 22.04
C HIS A 159 -31.68 -22.99 21.66
N PRO A 160 -32.87 -22.68 21.12
CA PRO A 160 -33.19 -21.36 20.59
C PRO A 160 -33.12 -20.24 21.64
N GLU A 161 -33.44 -20.56 22.90
CA GLU A 161 -33.33 -19.64 24.04
C GLU A 161 -31.86 -19.23 24.33
N LEU A 162 -30.93 -20.19 24.24
CA LEU A 162 -29.50 -19.95 24.43
C LEU A 162 -28.93 -19.21 23.21
N ALA A 163 -29.33 -19.58 22.00
CA ALA A 163 -28.92 -18.89 20.78
C ALA A 163 -29.34 -17.40 20.78
N ALA A 164 -30.56 -17.10 21.24
CA ALA A 164 -31.05 -15.73 21.38
C ALA A 164 -30.25 -14.93 22.43
N LEU A 165 -29.97 -15.53 23.59
CA LEU A 165 -29.14 -14.90 24.62
C LEU A 165 -27.70 -14.67 24.12
N THR A 166 -27.10 -15.67 23.48
CA THR A 166 -25.77 -15.57 22.85
C THR A 166 -25.70 -14.39 21.88
N SER A 167 -26.69 -14.26 20.98
CA SER A 167 -26.78 -13.16 20.02
C SER A 167 -26.86 -11.80 20.71
N ARG A 168 -27.69 -11.70 21.76
CA ARG A 168 -27.83 -10.48 22.55
C ARG A 168 -26.53 -10.09 23.28
N ILE A 169 -25.80 -11.07 23.83
CA ILE A 169 -24.51 -10.80 24.48
C ILE A 169 -23.50 -10.30 23.46
N MET A 170 -23.44 -10.91 22.26
CA MET A 170 -22.56 -10.49 21.18
C MET A 170 -22.84 -9.04 20.72
N GLU A 171 -24.11 -8.62 20.69
CA GLU A 171 -24.49 -7.24 20.36
C GLU A 171 -23.98 -6.23 21.42
N ALA A 172 -24.02 -6.61 22.70
CA ALA A 172 -23.61 -5.75 23.81
C ALA A 172 -22.10 -5.71 24.06
N TYR A 173 -21.39 -6.83 23.88
CA TYR A 173 -19.97 -7.00 24.28
C TYR A 173 -19.03 -7.27 23.11
N SER A 174 -19.53 -7.15 21.87
CA SER A 174 -18.87 -7.50 20.62
C SER A 174 -18.55 -9.01 20.50
N PRO A 175 -18.78 -9.60 19.31
CA PRO A 175 -18.42 -11.00 19.08
C PRO A 175 -16.91 -11.19 18.97
N ILE A 176 -16.44 -12.41 19.22
CA ILE A 176 -15.11 -12.88 18.83
C ILE A 176 -15.26 -13.76 17.59
N GLN A 177 -14.26 -13.75 16.70
CA GLN A 177 -14.26 -14.61 15.54
C GLN A 177 -13.87 -16.04 15.94
N GLY A 178 -14.75 -17.00 15.65
CA GLY A 178 -14.51 -18.43 15.81
C GLY A 178 -13.51 -18.98 14.80
N SER A 179 -13.03 -20.20 15.07
CA SER A 179 -12.15 -20.96 14.17
C SER A 179 -12.82 -21.38 12.86
N ASP A 180 -14.15 -21.37 12.83
CA ASP A 180 -15.02 -21.55 11.67
C ASP A 180 -15.15 -20.27 10.81
N GLY A 181 -14.59 -19.15 11.28
CA GLY A 181 -14.69 -17.83 10.63
C GLY A 181 -15.98 -17.07 10.96
N GLU A 182 -16.88 -17.65 11.74
CA GLU A 182 -18.15 -17.06 12.15
C GLU A 182 -18.02 -16.32 13.49
N PRO A 183 -18.80 -15.27 13.74
CA PRO A 183 -18.79 -14.57 15.02
C PRO A 183 -19.49 -15.39 16.11
N GLY A 184 -18.92 -15.40 17.32
CA GLY A 184 -19.51 -16.11 18.46
C GLY A 184 -19.19 -15.49 19.82
N LEU A 185 -19.64 -16.21 20.85
CA LEU A 185 -19.54 -15.84 22.26
C LEU A 185 -18.48 -16.67 22.99
N GLY A 186 -17.46 -16.00 23.53
CA GLY A 186 -16.45 -16.62 24.40
C GLY A 186 -16.74 -16.46 25.89
N ARG A 187 -15.91 -17.11 26.71
CA ARG A 187 -16.03 -17.10 28.19
C ARG A 187 -15.99 -15.70 28.78
N ALA A 188 -15.07 -14.86 28.30
CA ALA A 188 -14.88 -13.51 28.84
C ALA A 188 -16.11 -12.62 28.64
N GLN A 189 -16.77 -12.66 27.47
CA GLN A 189 -17.98 -11.86 27.25
C GLN A 189 -19.16 -12.38 28.07
N LEU A 190 -19.28 -13.70 28.23
CA LEU A 190 -20.31 -14.31 29.07
C LEU A 190 -20.15 -13.87 30.54
N ASP A 191 -18.93 -13.93 31.06
CA ASP A 191 -18.62 -13.55 32.44
C ASP A 191 -18.83 -12.05 32.66
N ASN A 192 -18.41 -11.20 31.71
CA ASN A 192 -18.66 -9.76 31.76
C ASN A 192 -20.15 -9.44 31.76
N PHE A 193 -20.93 -10.08 30.87
CA PHE A 193 -22.38 -9.89 30.81
C PHE A 193 -23.05 -10.22 32.15
N PHE A 194 -22.78 -11.40 32.72
CA PHE A 194 -23.42 -11.79 33.98
C PHE A 194 -22.88 -11.02 35.20
N SER A 195 -21.62 -10.56 35.17
CA SER A 195 -21.11 -9.60 36.14
C SER A 195 -21.92 -8.30 36.10
N ASP A 196 -22.18 -7.74 34.91
CA ASP A 196 -22.94 -6.50 34.76
C ASP A 196 -24.42 -6.67 35.09
N VAL A 197 -25.03 -7.81 34.76
CA VAL A 197 -26.39 -8.18 35.21
C VAL A 197 -26.46 -8.19 36.74
N SER A 198 -25.47 -8.77 37.42
CA SER A 198 -25.43 -8.81 38.88
C SER A 198 -25.27 -7.41 39.49
N ALA A 199 -24.41 -6.58 38.90
CA ALA A 199 -24.13 -5.23 39.37
C ALA A 199 -25.37 -4.32 39.22
N ILE A 200 -26.07 -4.39 38.08
CA ILE A 200 -27.28 -3.58 37.87
C ILE A 200 -28.44 -4.07 38.74
N ALA A 201 -28.58 -5.39 38.94
CA ALA A 201 -29.57 -5.95 39.87
C ALA A 201 -29.32 -5.50 41.32
N ALA A 202 -28.06 -5.53 41.77
CA ALA A 202 -27.67 -5.05 43.09
C ALA A 202 -27.94 -3.56 43.26
N TRP A 203 -27.62 -2.74 42.25
CA TRP A 203 -27.89 -1.30 42.26
C TRP A 203 -29.39 -0.98 42.33
N HIS A 204 -30.22 -1.69 41.57
CA HIS A 204 -31.68 -1.54 41.65
C HIS A 204 -32.26 -2.06 42.98
N ALA A 205 -31.69 -3.13 43.54
CA ALA A 205 -32.11 -3.63 44.86
C ALA A 205 -31.78 -2.63 45.98
N ASP A 206 -30.62 -1.98 45.90
CA ASP A 206 -30.20 -0.92 46.83
C ASP A 206 -31.13 0.29 46.78
N ALA A 207 -31.73 0.56 45.61
CA ALA A 207 -32.72 1.63 45.46
C ALA A 207 -33.95 1.45 46.37
N ALA A 208 -34.33 0.22 46.70
CA ALA A 208 -35.49 -0.08 47.56
C ALA A 208 -35.29 0.35 49.02
N ALA A 209 -34.04 0.50 49.48
CA ALA A 209 -33.74 1.02 50.82
C ALA A 209 -33.98 2.53 50.94
N ASN A 210 -34.22 3.21 49.81
CA ASN A 210 -34.71 4.59 49.67
C ASN A 210 -34.05 5.58 50.65
N HIS A 211 -32.74 5.72 50.48
CA HIS A 211 -31.80 6.29 51.44
C HIS A 211 -31.97 7.79 51.80
N CYS A 212 -32.95 8.51 51.25
CA CYS A 212 -33.13 9.96 51.43
C CYS A 212 -34.55 10.40 51.84
N GLY A 213 -35.44 9.46 52.22
CA GLY A 213 -36.75 9.80 52.80
C GLY A 213 -37.81 10.31 51.82
N LEU A 214 -37.59 10.18 50.51
CA LEU A 214 -38.56 10.50 49.45
C LEU A 214 -39.50 9.31 49.18
N PRO A 215 -40.72 9.53 48.68
CA PRO A 215 -41.75 8.47 48.61
C PRO A 215 -41.50 7.42 47.51
N SER A 216 -40.73 7.76 46.47
CA SER A 216 -40.41 6.85 45.37
C SER A 216 -38.98 7.06 44.87
N HIS A 217 -38.46 6.03 44.19
CA HIS A 217 -37.19 6.10 43.49
C HIS A 217 -37.17 7.22 42.43
N GLU A 218 -38.22 7.35 41.63
CA GLU A 218 -38.34 8.42 40.63
C GLU A 218 -38.28 9.81 41.28
N ALA A 219 -38.90 9.98 42.46
CA ALA A 219 -38.80 11.21 43.22
C ALA A 219 -37.37 11.45 43.74
N ALA A 220 -36.68 10.40 44.21
CA ALA A 220 -35.29 10.48 44.62
C ALA A 220 -34.35 10.88 43.47
N VAL A 221 -34.56 10.31 42.28
CA VAL A 221 -33.82 10.67 41.06
C VAL A 221 -34.08 12.12 40.68
N ALA A 222 -35.34 12.55 40.62
CA ALA A 222 -35.70 13.92 40.30
C ALA A 222 -35.11 14.92 41.31
N ALA A 223 -35.14 14.62 42.61
CA ALA A 223 -34.59 15.48 43.65
C ALA A 223 -33.07 15.62 43.56
N VAL A 224 -32.34 14.54 43.32
CA VAL A 224 -30.87 14.57 43.15
C VAL A 224 -30.48 15.29 41.86
N GLN A 225 -31.19 15.04 40.75
CA GLN A 225 -30.95 15.77 39.49
C GLN A 225 -31.20 17.28 39.65
N ALA A 226 -32.29 17.65 40.32
CA ALA A 226 -32.59 19.05 40.62
C ALA A 226 -31.53 19.68 41.53
N LEU A 227 -31.06 18.95 42.56
CA LEU A 227 -29.95 19.38 43.41
C LEU A 227 -28.68 19.63 42.60
N ASN A 228 -28.25 18.65 41.81
CA ASN A 228 -27.03 18.73 40.99
C ASN A 228 -27.06 19.91 40.01
N ALA A 229 -28.24 20.21 39.44
CA ALA A 229 -28.39 21.29 38.47
C ALA A 229 -28.09 22.68 39.05
N VAL A 230 -28.44 22.94 40.32
CA VAL A 230 -28.33 24.28 40.93
C VAL A 230 -27.28 24.36 42.05
N GLN A 231 -26.73 23.24 42.50
CA GLN A 231 -25.82 23.16 43.66
C GLN A 231 -24.68 24.17 43.61
N VAL A 232 -23.97 24.24 42.48
CA VAL A 232 -22.83 25.17 42.32
C VAL A 232 -23.26 26.61 42.47
N LYS A 233 -24.44 26.97 41.94
CA LYS A 233 -24.93 28.35 41.94
C LYS A 233 -25.46 28.77 43.32
N ILE A 234 -26.09 27.85 44.05
CA ILE A 234 -26.50 28.05 45.44
C ILE A 234 -25.28 28.20 46.35
N GLU A 235 -24.23 27.40 46.13
CA GLU A 235 -22.98 27.50 46.89
C GLU A 235 -22.24 28.83 46.63
N ASP A 236 -22.19 29.29 45.37
CA ASP A 236 -21.67 30.63 45.02
C ASP A 236 -22.45 31.74 45.74
N PHE A 237 -23.79 31.65 45.77
CA PHE A 237 -24.62 32.63 46.49
C PHE A 237 -24.24 32.70 47.99
N PHE A 238 -24.22 31.56 48.69
CA PHE A 238 -23.87 31.56 50.12
C PHE A 238 -22.41 31.95 50.38
N ALA A 239 -21.50 31.69 49.45
CA ALA A 239 -20.12 32.17 49.56
C ALA A 239 -20.07 33.70 49.48
N ARG A 240 -20.80 34.32 48.54
CA ARG A 240 -20.90 35.78 48.39
C ARG A 240 -21.54 36.44 49.61
N THR A 241 -22.61 35.88 50.17
CA THR A 241 -23.29 36.45 51.36
C THR A 241 -22.43 36.39 52.62
N ARG A 242 -21.61 35.33 52.78
CA ARG A 242 -20.62 35.23 53.86
C ARG A 242 -19.46 36.20 53.67
N LEU A 243 -18.95 36.35 52.45
CA LEU A 243 -17.88 37.31 52.16
C LEU A 243 -18.33 38.75 52.42
N ALA A 244 -19.57 39.09 52.04
CA ALA A 244 -20.18 40.39 52.33
C ALA A 244 -20.41 40.61 53.85
N ALA A 245 -20.62 39.55 54.63
CA ALA A 245 -20.70 39.64 56.09
C ALA A 245 -19.32 39.77 56.76
N PHE A 246 -18.28 39.21 56.14
CA PHE A 246 -16.89 39.29 56.64
C PHE A 246 -16.30 40.69 56.46
N ASP A 247 -16.50 41.30 55.29
CA ASP A 247 -16.06 42.67 54.99
C ASP A 247 -17.17 43.43 54.24
N ALA A 248 -17.65 44.52 54.83
CA ALA A 248 -18.67 45.37 54.21
C ALA A 248 -18.22 45.96 52.86
N ASN A 249 -16.90 46.13 52.64
CA ASN A 249 -16.35 46.58 51.37
C ASN A 249 -16.49 45.53 50.26
N ALA A 250 -16.69 44.26 50.60
CA ALA A 250 -16.90 43.19 49.63
C ALA A 250 -18.34 43.17 49.06
N LEU A 251 -19.32 43.78 49.73
CA LEU A 251 -20.72 43.74 49.29
C LEU A 251 -20.92 44.37 47.90
N VAL A 252 -20.32 45.54 47.66
CA VAL A 252 -20.49 46.28 46.39
C VAL A 252 -19.87 45.52 45.21
N PRO A 253 -18.63 45.00 45.27
CA PRO A 253 -18.04 44.20 44.19
C PRO A 253 -18.72 42.85 43.93
N MET A 254 -19.46 42.28 44.89
CA MET A 254 -20.11 40.97 44.72
C MET A 254 -21.39 41.03 43.88
N SER A 255 -21.94 42.22 43.64
CA SER A 255 -23.05 42.47 42.73
C SER A 255 -22.54 43.09 41.42
N PRO A 256 -23.23 42.88 40.28
CA PRO A 256 -22.86 43.52 39.03
C PRO A 256 -22.85 45.04 39.16
N SER A 257 -21.84 45.70 38.58
CA SER A 257 -21.75 47.16 38.59
C SER A 257 -22.83 47.79 37.70
N VAL A 258 -23.03 49.10 37.86
CA VAL A 258 -23.96 49.86 37.00
C VAL A 258 -23.54 49.77 35.54
N GLU A 259 -22.24 49.82 35.26
CA GLU A 259 -21.69 49.63 33.90
C GLU A 259 -21.96 48.20 33.39
N GLY A 260 -21.85 47.18 34.26
CA GLY A 260 -22.16 45.80 33.91
C GLY A 260 -23.61 45.61 33.49
N TYR A 261 -24.56 46.20 34.21
CA TYR A 261 -25.98 46.19 33.82
C TYR A 261 -26.24 47.02 32.55
N ALA A 262 -25.55 48.15 32.38
CA ALA A 262 -25.69 48.98 31.18
C ALA A 262 -25.23 48.24 29.90
N VAL A 263 -24.20 47.39 30.00
CA VAL A 263 -23.76 46.53 28.89
C VAL A 263 -24.80 45.46 28.57
N LEU A 264 -25.37 44.81 29.58
CA LEU A 264 -26.44 43.81 29.38
C LEU A 264 -27.68 44.43 28.75
N GLY A 265 -28.08 45.63 29.18
CA GLY A 265 -29.25 46.35 28.66
C GLY A 265 -29.16 46.78 27.19
N GLN A 266 -27.97 46.68 26.56
CA GLN A 266 -27.78 46.93 25.13
C GLN A 266 -28.06 45.69 24.26
N GLN A 267 -28.24 44.51 24.87
CA GLN A 267 -28.49 43.25 24.19
C GLN A 267 -29.97 42.86 24.26
N VAL A 268 -30.43 42.03 23.32
CA VAL A 268 -31.74 41.37 23.44
C VAL A 268 -31.61 40.28 24.49
N LEU A 269 -32.29 40.45 25.61
CA LEU A 269 -32.20 39.55 26.76
C LEU A 269 -33.16 38.36 26.63
N SER A 270 -32.63 37.16 26.86
CA SER A 270 -33.37 35.90 26.95
C SER A 270 -33.05 35.19 28.28
N GLN A 271 -33.98 34.40 28.80
CA GLN A 271 -33.75 33.61 30.01
C GLN A 271 -32.62 32.57 29.84
N GLN A 272 -32.21 32.27 28.61
CA GLN A 272 -31.15 31.31 28.30
C GLN A 272 -29.78 31.97 28.10
N ASP A 273 -29.68 33.29 28.26
CA ASP A 273 -28.43 34.02 28.05
C ASP A 273 -27.40 33.68 29.13
N ALA A 274 -26.23 33.21 28.70
CA ALA A 274 -25.12 32.91 29.59
C ALA A 274 -24.70 34.10 30.47
N ALA A 275 -24.84 35.33 29.94
CA ALA A 275 -24.52 36.56 30.66
C ALA A 275 -25.50 36.83 31.81
N ILE A 276 -26.77 36.46 31.66
CA ILE A 276 -27.78 36.52 32.73
C ILE A 276 -27.53 35.38 33.73
N ALA A 277 -27.26 34.16 33.26
CA ALA A 277 -26.93 33.01 34.12
C ALA A 277 -25.66 33.23 34.97
N ALA A 278 -24.72 34.06 34.51
CA ALA A 278 -23.52 34.43 35.24
C ALA A 278 -23.78 35.34 36.46
N LEU A 279 -24.86 36.13 36.45
CA LEU A 279 -25.22 37.02 37.57
C LEU A 279 -25.49 36.21 38.86
N PRO A 280 -25.40 36.82 40.05
CA PRO A 280 -25.76 36.16 41.31
C PRO A 280 -27.16 35.54 41.26
N LEU A 281 -27.36 34.44 41.97
CA LEU A 281 -28.64 33.70 41.98
C LEU A 281 -29.80 34.53 42.55
N ALA A 282 -29.50 35.41 43.51
CA ALA A 282 -30.41 36.35 44.14
C ALA A 282 -29.59 37.56 44.64
N PRO A 283 -30.22 38.68 45.03
CA PRO A 283 -29.52 39.84 45.60
C PRO A 283 -28.62 39.45 46.77
N VAL A 284 -27.34 39.84 46.71
CA VAL A 284 -26.37 39.52 47.75
C VAL A 284 -26.55 40.48 48.92
N VAL A 285 -26.80 39.95 50.11
CA VAL A 285 -26.81 40.70 51.38
C VAL A 285 -26.01 39.94 52.44
N ALA A 286 -25.45 40.65 53.43
CA ALA A 286 -24.67 40.03 54.50
C ALA A 286 -25.53 39.03 55.29
N ASN A 287 -25.07 37.78 55.39
CA ASN A 287 -25.80 36.66 56.01
C ASN A 287 -27.22 36.44 55.44
N GLY A 288 -27.42 36.73 54.15
CA GLY A 288 -28.72 36.57 53.49
C GLY A 288 -29.15 35.11 53.29
N ASP A 289 -30.45 34.87 53.44
CA ASP A 289 -31.11 33.64 53.03
C ASP A 289 -31.47 33.69 51.53
N LEU A 290 -31.47 32.54 50.86
CA LEU A 290 -31.76 32.42 49.44
C LEU A 290 -33.28 32.39 49.21
N PRO A 291 -33.90 33.38 48.55
CA PRO A 291 -35.32 33.28 48.20
C PRO A 291 -35.59 32.12 47.24
N LEU A 292 -36.73 31.44 47.39
CA LEU A 292 -37.09 30.28 46.58
C LEU A 292 -38.08 30.57 45.44
N ARG A 293 -38.72 31.75 45.43
CA ARG A 293 -39.74 32.12 44.44
C ARG A 293 -39.48 33.49 43.80
N GLN A 294 -39.47 34.55 44.60
CA GLN A 294 -39.35 35.93 44.10
C GLN A 294 -37.95 36.48 44.29
N GLY A 295 -37.48 37.32 43.36
CA GLY A 295 -36.14 37.91 43.43
C GLY A 295 -35.00 36.97 43.02
N LEU A 296 -35.33 35.87 42.35
CA LEU A 296 -34.36 34.97 41.74
C LEU A 296 -33.87 35.49 40.38
N ASN A 297 -32.65 35.08 40.03
CA ASN A 297 -32.11 35.27 38.69
C ASN A 297 -33.01 34.54 37.67
N PRO A 298 -33.54 35.25 36.65
CA PRO A 298 -34.46 34.67 35.66
C PRO A 298 -33.91 33.44 34.94
N ALA A 299 -32.59 33.34 34.73
CA ALA A 299 -31.98 32.20 34.06
C ALA A 299 -31.98 30.91 34.90
N TRP A 300 -32.21 31.02 36.21
CA TRP A 300 -32.21 29.90 37.15
C TRP A 300 -33.59 29.65 37.78
N ALA A 301 -34.61 30.45 37.44
CA ALA A 301 -35.92 30.39 38.07
C ALA A 301 -36.58 29.01 37.95
N ASP A 302 -36.59 28.43 36.75
CA ASP A 302 -37.20 27.11 36.50
C ASP A 302 -36.44 25.98 37.21
N ALA A 303 -35.10 26.04 37.23
CA ALA A 303 -34.27 25.06 37.92
C ALA A 303 -34.44 25.15 39.45
N MET A 304 -34.58 26.37 39.98
CA MET A 304 -34.89 26.61 41.39
C MET A 304 -36.29 26.14 41.76
N GLU A 305 -37.28 26.34 40.89
CA GLU A 305 -38.63 25.81 41.10
C GLU A 305 -38.65 24.28 41.05
N THR A 306 -37.86 23.67 40.15
CA THR A 306 -37.68 22.22 40.08
C THR A 306 -37.05 21.69 41.38
N LEU A 307 -35.99 22.34 41.90
CA LEU A 307 -35.42 22.00 43.21
C LEU A 307 -36.46 22.15 44.32
N ARG A 308 -37.26 23.22 44.29
CA ARG A 308 -38.26 23.49 45.31
C ARG A 308 -39.32 22.40 45.36
N GLN A 309 -39.84 21.99 44.20
CA GLN A 309 -40.87 20.96 44.08
C GLN A 309 -40.34 19.56 44.39
N ALA A 310 -39.16 19.22 43.85
CA ALA A 310 -38.63 17.86 43.93
C ALA A 310 -37.92 17.56 45.27
N ALA A 311 -37.29 18.56 45.90
CA ALA A 311 -36.42 18.36 47.06
C ALA A 311 -36.81 19.19 48.28
N VAL A 312 -37.03 20.51 48.15
CA VAL A 312 -37.26 21.38 49.32
C VAL A 312 -38.61 21.10 49.97
N LEU A 313 -39.69 21.12 49.19
CA LEU A 313 -41.05 20.93 49.70
C LEU A 313 -41.24 19.55 50.38
N PRO A 314 -40.77 18.43 49.79
CA PRO A 314 -40.93 17.12 50.41
C PRO A 314 -40.05 16.89 51.65
N LEU A 315 -38.84 17.46 51.71
CA LEU A 315 -37.87 17.16 52.77
C LEU A 315 -37.81 18.21 53.89
N LEU A 316 -38.03 19.49 53.57
CA LEU A 316 -37.94 20.61 54.50
C LEU A 316 -39.27 21.34 54.73
N GLY A 317 -40.31 20.99 53.96
CA GLY A 317 -41.62 21.63 54.03
C GLY A 317 -41.72 22.92 53.23
N GLU A 318 -42.80 23.67 53.42
CA GLU A 318 -43.02 24.93 52.72
C GLU A 318 -42.12 26.04 53.30
N LEU A 319 -41.22 26.56 52.46
CA LEU A 319 -40.28 27.62 52.78
C LEU A 319 -40.35 28.71 51.71
N GLU A 320 -40.28 29.97 52.15
CA GLU A 320 -40.16 31.14 51.26
C GLU A 320 -38.70 31.45 50.90
N ALA A 321 -37.77 31.14 51.82
CA ALA A 321 -36.33 31.28 51.63
C ALA A 321 -35.57 30.12 52.32
N LEU A 322 -34.38 29.82 51.81
CA LEU A 322 -33.50 28.75 52.28
C LEU A 322 -32.28 29.36 52.96
N SER A 323 -32.07 29.03 54.23
CA SER A 323 -30.86 29.41 54.97
C SER A 323 -29.67 28.51 54.64
N ALA A 324 -28.45 28.95 54.94
CA ALA A 324 -27.24 28.16 54.75
C ALA A 324 -27.26 26.83 55.55
N ALA A 325 -27.88 26.84 56.73
CA ALA A 325 -28.05 25.65 57.55
C ALA A 325 -29.04 24.66 56.91
N GLN A 326 -30.19 25.15 56.41
CA GLN A 326 -31.16 24.33 55.71
C GLN A 326 -30.63 23.78 54.39
N TRP A 327 -29.80 24.55 53.66
CA TRP A 327 -29.10 24.06 52.47
C TRP A 327 -28.16 22.89 52.81
N THR A 328 -27.40 23.03 53.90
CA THR A 328 -26.52 21.95 54.37
C THR A 328 -27.33 20.72 54.79
N GLN A 329 -28.45 20.93 55.48
CA GLN A 329 -29.38 19.86 55.84
C GLN A 329 -29.95 19.15 54.60
N LEU A 330 -30.38 19.89 53.57
CA LEU A 330 -30.90 19.33 52.32
C LEU A 330 -29.86 18.45 51.63
N LYS A 331 -28.61 18.93 51.54
CA LYS A 331 -27.49 18.14 50.99
C LYS A 331 -27.25 16.87 51.80
N THR A 332 -27.26 16.95 53.13
CA THR A 332 -27.08 15.77 53.99
C THR A 332 -28.20 14.75 53.82
N LEU A 333 -29.45 15.20 53.67
CA LEU A 333 -30.61 14.31 53.45
C LEU A 333 -30.54 13.63 52.08
N LEU A 334 -30.09 14.32 51.04
CA LEU A 334 -29.99 13.77 49.68
C LEU A 334 -28.67 13.02 49.39
N ALA A 335 -27.63 13.20 50.20
CA ALA A 335 -26.31 12.60 49.99
C ALA A 335 -26.35 11.07 49.75
N PRO A 336 -27.16 10.28 50.49
CA PRO A 336 -27.23 8.84 50.23
C PRO A 336 -27.83 8.49 48.85
N CYS A 337 -28.88 9.20 48.43
CA CYS A 337 -29.47 9.01 47.09
C CYS A 337 -28.53 9.52 45.98
N GLN A 338 -27.75 10.57 46.23
CA GLN A 338 -26.72 11.04 45.31
C GLN A 338 -25.58 10.02 45.16
N ALA A 339 -25.14 9.41 46.27
CA ALA A 339 -24.12 8.35 46.25
C ALA A 339 -24.63 7.10 45.51
N TRP A 340 -25.87 6.68 45.78
CA TRP A 340 -26.50 5.57 45.09
C TRP A 340 -26.63 5.82 43.57
N LEU A 341 -27.06 7.02 43.13
CA LEU A 341 -27.10 7.37 41.70
C LEU A 341 -25.71 7.39 41.05
N ALA A 342 -24.72 7.91 41.75
CA ALA A 342 -23.33 7.92 41.28
C ALA A 342 -22.74 6.50 41.17
N ALA A 343 -23.26 5.55 41.96
CA ALA A 343 -22.85 4.14 41.93
C ALA A 343 -23.53 3.32 40.81
N LYS A 344 -24.36 3.94 39.95
CA LYS A 344 -24.97 3.23 38.80
C LYS A 344 -23.87 2.64 37.91
N PRO A 345 -23.83 1.30 37.70
CA PRO A 345 -22.84 0.67 36.83
C PRO A 345 -22.88 1.26 35.42
N GLN A 346 -21.70 1.58 34.87
CA GLN A 346 -21.54 2.08 33.51
C GLN A 346 -21.19 0.89 32.61
N SER A 347 -22.19 0.30 31.97
CA SER A 347 -22.03 -0.85 31.09
C SER A 347 -23.07 -0.84 29.96
N PRO A 348 -22.94 -1.70 28.94
CA PRO A 348 -23.98 -1.86 27.91
C PRO A 348 -25.37 -2.21 28.49
N LEU A 349 -25.44 -2.66 29.76
CA LEU A 349 -26.66 -3.08 30.44
C LEU A 349 -27.20 -2.05 31.44
N SER A 350 -26.67 -0.82 31.46
CA SER A 350 -27.08 0.23 32.40
C SER A 350 -28.58 0.56 32.40
N ASP A 351 -29.29 0.28 31.32
CA ASP A 351 -30.73 0.57 31.18
C ASP A 351 -31.63 -0.67 31.28
N VAL A 352 -31.06 -1.83 31.64
CA VAL A 352 -31.83 -3.06 31.86
C VAL A 352 -32.75 -2.91 33.09
N PRO A 353 -34.06 -3.19 32.96
CA PRO A 353 -34.99 -3.16 34.09
C PRO A 353 -34.68 -4.21 35.14
N LEU A 354 -34.99 -3.93 36.42
CA LEU A 354 -34.77 -4.86 37.54
C LEU A 354 -35.42 -6.23 37.31
N GLN A 355 -36.66 -6.27 36.79
CA GLN A 355 -37.38 -7.52 36.56
C GLN A 355 -36.65 -8.42 35.56
N GLU A 356 -36.04 -7.82 34.53
CA GLU A 356 -35.30 -8.55 33.52
C GLU A 356 -33.95 -9.04 34.06
N ALA A 357 -33.22 -8.20 34.80
CA ALA A 357 -31.97 -8.59 35.44
C ALA A 357 -32.20 -9.75 36.44
N GLN A 358 -33.28 -9.69 37.23
CA GLN A 358 -33.66 -10.78 38.13
C GLN A 358 -34.06 -12.05 37.39
N ALA A 359 -34.80 -11.94 36.28
CA ALA A 359 -35.16 -13.10 35.47
C ALA A 359 -33.93 -13.81 34.88
N LEU A 360 -32.94 -13.05 34.41
CA LEU A 360 -31.66 -13.59 33.93
C LEU A 360 -30.88 -14.29 35.05
N MET A 361 -30.80 -13.68 36.24
CA MET A 361 -30.12 -14.29 37.40
C MET A 361 -30.84 -15.52 37.97
N ALA A 362 -32.16 -15.59 37.86
CA ALA A 362 -32.95 -16.73 38.31
C ALA A 362 -32.95 -17.89 37.30
N SER A 363 -32.56 -17.64 36.06
CA SER A 363 -32.45 -18.66 35.02
C SER A 363 -31.21 -19.54 35.20
N ASP A 364 -31.24 -20.74 34.63
CA ASP A 364 -30.08 -21.63 34.54
C ASP A 364 -29.20 -21.35 33.29
N MET A 365 -29.53 -20.30 32.53
CA MET A 365 -28.89 -20.00 31.25
C MET A 365 -27.39 -19.69 31.39
N GLN A 366 -26.99 -18.99 32.45
CA GLN A 366 -25.56 -18.74 32.74
C GLN A 366 -24.80 -20.06 32.86
N THR A 367 -25.30 -20.96 33.72
CA THR A 367 -24.66 -22.24 33.98
C THR A 367 -24.65 -23.12 32.71
N ARG A 368 -25.74 -23.13 31.94
CA ARG A 368 -25.81 -23.89 30.68
C ARG A 368 -24.85 -23.36 29.62
N LEU A 369 -24.77 -22.04 29.42
CA LEU A 369 -23.78 -21.45 28.50
C LEU A 369 -22.35 -21.71 28.98
N GLN A 370 -22.09 -21.62 30.29
CA GLN A 370 -20.78 -21.93 30.85
C GLN A 370 -20.39 -23.40 30.64
N GLN A 371 -21.35 -24.33 30.77
CA GLN A 371 -21.15 -25.76 30.49
C GLN A 371 -20.93 -26.02 29.01
N PHE A 372 -21.61 -25.30 28.12
CA PHE A 372 -21.44 -25.44 26.68
C PHE A 372 -20.07 -24.94 26.22
N ILE A 373 -19.61 -23.80 26.73
CA ILE A 373 -18.25 -23.33 26.50
C ILE A 373 -17.23 -24.33 27.06
N GLN A 374 -17.46 -24.87 28.26
CA GLN A 374 -16.55 -25.88 28.83
C GLN A 374 -16.52 -27.16 28.02
N HIS A 375 -17.68 -27.66 27.58
CA HIS A 375 -17.78 -28.85 26.75
C HIS A 375 -17.03 -28.64 25.44
N ASP A 376 -17.15 -27.45 24.85
CA ASP A 376 -16.39 -27.09 23.67
C ASP A 376 -14.88 -27.07 23.94
N GLU A 377 -14.42 -26.39 24.99
CA GLU A 377 -13.01 -26.38 25.40
C GLU A 377 -12.46 -27.80 25.66
N ASP A 378 -13.29 -28.73 26.14
CA ASP A 378 -12.89 -30.12 26.35
C ASP A 378 -12.67 -30.88 25.02
N GLU A 379 -13.34 -30.48 23.93
CA GLU A 379 -13.16 -31.03 22.57
C GLU A 379 -11.92 -30.45 21.85
N LEU A 380 -11.32 -29.37 22.38
CA LEU A 380 -10.13 -28.69 21.82
C LEU A 380 -8.99 -29.66 21.48
N GLN A 381 -8.77 -30.69 22.31
CA GLN A 381 -7.67 -31.63 22.07
C GLN A 381 -7.79 -32.32 20.72
N HIS A 382 -9.01 -32.71 20.30
CA HIS A 382 -9.22 -33.39 19.03
C HIS A 382 -9.06 -32.44 17.83
N SER A 383 -9.54 -31.21 17.96
CA SER A 383 -9.38 -30.17 16.93
C SER A 383 -7.91 -29.79 16.75
N ALA A 384 -7.19 -29.60 17.87
CA ALA A 384 -5.77 -29.26 17.87
C ALA A 384 -4.91 -30.32 17.16
N GLN A 385 -5.20 -31.61 17.34
CA GLN A 385 -4.46 -32.68 16.64
C GLN A 385 -4.74 -32.69 15.13
N ALA A 386 -5.98 -32.43 14.71
CA ALA A 386 -6.32 -32.34 13.29
C ALA A 386 -5.62 -31.14 12.62
N VAL A 387 -5.58 -29.99 13.30
CA VAL A 387 -4.84 -28.80 12.85
C VAL A 387 -3.33 -29.06 12.79
N ALA A 388 -2.77 -29.71 13.81
CA ALA A 388 -1.36 -30.09 13.82
C ALA A 388 -1.01 -31.07 12.69
N LEU A 389 -1.90 -32.01 12.38
CA LEU A 389 -1.74 -32.93 11.26
C LEU A 389 -1.81 -32.19 9.91
N GLU A 390 -2.75 -31.25 9.73
CA GLU A 390 -2.81 -30.38 8.55
C GLU A 390 -1.50 -29.60 8.38
N LYS A 391 -1.01 -28.99 9.48
CA LYS A 391 0.25 -28.24 9.52
C LYS A 391 1.43 -29.10 9.08
N LEU A 392 1.52 -30.34 9.57
CA LEU A 392 2.60 -31.26 9.19
C LEU A 392 2.56 -31.61 7.70
N ILE A 393 1.38 -31.93 7.15
CA ILE A 393 1.22 -32.27 5.72
C ILE A 393 1.53 -31.07 4.84
N ARG A 394 1.09 -29.87 5.22
CA ARG A 394 1.43 -28.62 4.51
C ARG A 394 2.92 -28.36 4.52
N PHE A 395 3.59 -28.53 5.66
CA PHE A 395 5.04 -28.39 5.74
C PHE A 395 5.77 -29.44 4.89
N GLN A 396 5.27 -30.67 4.82
CA GLN A 396 5.79 -31.69 3.91
C GLN A 396 5.70 -31.27 2.43
N ARG A 397 4.58 -30.65 2.05
CA ARG A 397 4.32 -30.18 0.68
C ARG A 397 5.14 -28.95 0.32
N ASP A 398 5.22 -27.99 1.24
CA ASP A 398 5.54 -26.59 0.91
C ASP A 398 6.91 -26.13 1.43
N LEU A 399 7.41 -26.67 2.54
CA LEU A 399 8.55 -26.10 3.27
C LEU A 399 9.82 -26.03 2.41
N LEU A 400 10.12 -27.10 1.66
CA LEU A 400 11.26 -27.11 0.74
C LEU A 400 11.12 -26.04 -0.35
N VAL A 401 9.92 -25.84 -0.88
CA VAL A 401 9.65 -24.82 -1.91
C VAL A 401 9.79 -23.43 -1.30
N LEU A 402 9.27 -23.20 -0.10
CA LEU A 402 9.40 -21.93 0.62
C LEU A 402 10.86 -21.59 0.89
N LEU A 403 11.64 -22.53 1.42
CA LEU A 403 13.08 -22.36 1.67
C LEU A 403 13.85 -22.02 0.40
N ASN A 404 13.48 -22.60 -0.75
CA ASN A 404 14.05 -22.31 -2.06
C ASN A 404 13.49 -21.05 -2.75
N ASN A 405 12.60 -20.32 -2.07
CA ASN A 405 12.07 -19.02 -2.45
C ASN A 405 12.32 -17.92 -1.41
N PHE A 406 12.90 -18.26 -0.26
CA PHE A 406 13.17 -17.36 0.87
C PHE A 406 14.67 -17.36 1.21
N VAL A 407 15.18 -18.51 1.67
CA VAL A 407 16.57 -18.63 2.13
C VAL A 407 17.53 -18.65 0.95
N SER A 408 17.15 -19.35 -0.11
CA SER A 408 17.77 -19.25 -1.43
C SER A 408 16.72 -18.84 -2.45
N PHE A 409 17.11 -18.22 -3.55
CA PHE A 409 16.22 -17.96 -4.69
C PHE A 409 16.50 -18.95 -5.82
N SER A 410 16.78 -20.22 -5.47
CA SER A 410 17.17 -21.24 -6.44
C SER A 410 16.10 -21.43 -7.51
N HIS A 411 14.81 -21.33 -7.16
CA HIS A 411 13.69 -21.43 -8.10
C HIS A 411 13.65 -20.27 -9.11
N PHE A 412 13.96 -19.05 -8.67
CA PHE A 412 14.04 -17.89 -9.56
C PHE A 412 15.17 -18.06 -10.59
N TYR A 413 16.38 -18.38 -10.14
CA TYR A 413 17.55 -18.48 -11.03
C TYR A 413 17.53 -19.73 -11.91
N SER A 414 16.86 -20.80 -11.47
CA SER A 414 16.64 -22.01 -12.27
C SER A 414 15.39 -21.97 -13.15
N ARG A 415 14.64 -20.85 -13.13
CA ARG A 415 13.43 -20.63 -13.95
C ARG A 415 12.30 -21.64 -13.66
N ARG A 416 12.15 -22.05 -12.40
CA ARG A 416 11.07 -22.94 -11.92
C ARG A 416 9.86 -22.21 -11.32
N GLY A 417 9.81 -20.88 -11.49
CA GLY A 417 8.77 -20.02 -10.91
C GLY A 417 9.08 -19.65 -9.46
N ALA A 418 9.33 -18.38 -9.21
CA ALA A 418 9.57 -17.87 -7.86
C ALA A 418 8.29 -17.40 -7.19
N ALA A 419 8.23 -17.46 -5.86
CA ALA A 419 7.05 -17.05 -5.08
C ALA A 419 6.66 -15.58 -5.35
N PHE A 420 7.60 -14.67 -5.59
CA PHE A 420 7.29 -13.27 -5.89
C PHE A 420 6.91 -13.00 -7.36
N GLN A 421 6.94 -13.99 -8.25
CA GLN A 421 6.62 -13.79 -9.67
C GLN A 421 5.11 -13.98 -9.91
N ALA A 422 4.38 -12.88 -10.08
CA ALA A 422 2.91 -12.89 -10.25
C ALA A 422 2.43 -13.51 -11.57
N GLY A 423 3.28 -13.53 -12.61
CA GLY A 423 2.93 -14.06 -13.92
C GLY A 423 3.77 -13.51 -15.08
N THR A 424 3.21 -13.48 -16.29
CA THR A 424 3.87 -13.01 -17.50
C THR A 424 3.08 -11.89 -18.17
N LEU A 425 3.72 -10.74 -18.39
CA LEU A 425 3.16 -9.63 -19.16
C LEU A 425 3.58 -9.72 -20.63
N PHE A 426 2.61 -9.69 -21.55
CA PHE A 426 2.83 -9.55 -22.98
C PHE A 426 2.57 -8.12 -23.43
N LEU A 427 3.61 -7.46 -23.93
CA LEU A 427 3.53 -6.07 -24.40
C LEU A 427 4.62 -5.79 -25.44
N ASP A 428 4.25 -5.10 -26.53
CA ASP A 428 5.19 -4.69 -27.59
C ASP A 428 6.02 -5.84 -28.21
N GLY A 429 5.36 -6.97 -28.48
CA GLY A 429 6.01 -8.15 -29.07
C GLY A 429 7.01 -8.83 -28.12
N ARG A 430 6.81 -8.68 -26.81
CA ARG A 430 7.67 -9.25 -25.77
C ARG A 430 6.86 -9.95 -24.70
N SER A 431 7.50 -10.92 -24.06
CA SER A 431 7.07 -11.47 -22.79
C SER A 431 8.01 -10.99 -21.68
N CYS A 432 7.44 -10.53 -20.57
CA CYS A 432 8.15 -10.13 -19.37
C CYS A 432 7.73 -11.06 -18.23
N ASP A 433 8.67 -11.88 -17.75
CA ASP A 433 8.40 -12.92 -16.74
C ASP A 433 8.74 -12.45 -15.32
N LEU A 434 9.48 -11.35 -15.18
CA LEU A 434 9.69 -10.69 -13.89
C LEU A 434 8.58 -9.67 -13.68
N THR A 435 7.45 -10.16 -13.21
CA THR A 435 6.31 -9.34 -12.77
C THR A 435 6.07 -9.57 -11.28
N VAL A 436 5.79 -8.51 -10.54
CA VAL A 436 5.51 -8.57 -9.10
C VAL A 436 4.22 -7.80 -8.82
N ASP A 437 3.42 -8.29 -7.89
CA ASP A 437 2.24 -7.59 -7.42
C ASP A 437 2.60 -6.38 -6.58
N VAL A 438 1.83 -5.30 -6.76
CA VAL A 438 2.08 -4.05 -6.07
C VAL A 438 0.78 -3.51 -5.49
N THR A 439 0.69 -3.45 -4.17
CA THR A 439 -0.45 -2.81 -3.49
C THR A 439 -0.44 -1.29 -3.66
N ASP A 440 0.71 -0.64 -3.42
CA ASP A 440 0.91 0.80 -3.57
C ASP A 440 1.95 1.15 -4.66
N SER A 441 1.47 1.50 -5.86
CA SER A 441 2.33 1.80 -7.01
C SER A 441 3.25 3.03 -6.81
N PRO A 442 2.75 4.18 -6.29
CA PRO A 442 3.60 5.33 -5.95
C PRO A 442 4.74 5.03 -4.97
N GLY A 443 4.45 4.41 -3.81
CA GLY A 443 5.46 4.07 -2.80
C GLY A 443 6.48 3.08 -3.35
N HIS A 444 6.01 2.03 -4.02
CA HIS A 444 6.86 1.00 -4.62
C HIS A 444 7.83 1.59 -5.65
N ALA A 445 7.38 2.52 -6.49
CA ALA A 445 8.20 3.15 -7.52
C ALA A 445 9.43 3.92 -6.98
N THR A 446 9.34 4.44 -5.77
CA THR A 446 10.43 5.21 -5.16
C THR A 446 11.63 4.33 -4.80
N LEU A 447 11.36 3.17 -4.19
CA LEU A 447 12.38 2.18 -3.82
C LEU A 447 12.85 1.37 -5.04
N ALA A 448 11.92 0.85 -5.84
CA ALA A 448 12.23 0.03 -6.99
C ALA A 448 13.00 0.79 -8.09
N GLY A 449 12.90 2.12 -8.14
CA GLY A 449 13.71 2.95 -9.03
C GLY A 449 15.22 2.80 -8.83
N MET A 450 15.66 2.40 -7.63
CA MET A 450 17.06 2.15 -7.31
C MET A 450 17.61 0.85 -7.93
N ALA A 451 16.74 -0.03 -8.43
CA ALA A 451 17.10 -1.31 -9.04
C ALA A 451 17.87 -1.17 -10.37
N LYS A 452 17.87 0.03 -11.00
CA LYS A 452 18.48 0.30 -12.32
C LYS A 452 17.92 -0.56 -13.46
N VAL A 453 16.71 -1.09 -13.28
CA VAL A 453 15.93 -1.85 -14.28
C VAL A 453 14.88 -0.93 -14.90
N TYR A 454 14.51 -1.17 -16.16
CA TYR A 454 13.38 -0.47 -16.78
C TYR A 454 12.10 -1.12 -16.27
N LEU A 455 11.25 -0.36 -15.57
CA LEU A 455 10.05 -0.90 -14.93
C LEU A 455 8.80 -0.25 -15.53
N ALA A 456 7.80 -1.05 -15.87
CA ALA A 456 6.48 -0.56 -16.26
C ALA A 456 5.46 -1.00 -15.20
N TYR A 457 4.79 -0.03 -14.59
CA TYR A 457 3.66 -0.26 -13.72
C TYR A 457 2.42 -0.37 -14.59
N CYS A 458 1.63 -1.42 -14.38
CA CYS A 458 0.42 -1.67 -15.12
C CYS A 458 -0.75 -1.84 -14.15
N GLU A 459 -1.88 -1.21 -14.48
CA GLU A 459 -3.17 -1.55 -13.87
C GLU A 459 -3.80 -2.66 -14.74
N CYS A 460 -4.01 -3.83 -14.13
CA CYS A 460 -4.63 -5.00 -14.71
C CYS A 460 -6.11 -5.04 -14.32
N ARG A 461 -7.01 -5.26 -15.29
CA ARG A 461 -8.45 -5.35 -15.05
C ARG A 461 -9.00 -6.66 -15.59
N ARG A 462 -9.85 -7.31 -14.80
CA ARG A 462 -10.62 -8.50 -15.20
C ARG A 462 -11.92 -8.56 -14.41
N ASN A 463 -13.07 -8.66 -15.08
CA ASN A 463 -14.40 -8.81 -14.46
C ASN A 463 -14.69 -7.79 -13.33
N GLY A 464 -14.22 -6.55 -13.46
CA GLY A 464 -14.38 -5.49 -12.45
C GLY A 464 -13.37 -5.52 -11.29
N VAL A 465 -12.55 -6.57 -11.20
CA VAL A 465 -11.43 -6.66 -10.24
C VAL A 465 -10.21 -5.94 -10.82
N LYS A 466 -9.54 -5.15 -9.98
CA LYS A 466 -8.30 -4.45 -10.30
C LYS A 466 -7.12 -5.09 -9.59
N ARG A 467 -6.02 -5.27 -10.31
CA ARG A 467 -4.72 -5.74 -9.79
C ARG A 467 -3.65 -4.81 -10.33
N ASN A 468 -2.68 -4.43 -9.50
CA ASN A 468 -1.57 -3.58 -9.93
C ASN A 468 -0.31 -4.41 -9.94
N ILE A 469 0.43 -4.36 -11.04
CA ILE A 469 1.67 -5.10 -11.21
C ILE A 469 2.80 -4.17 -11.65
N VAL A 470 4.02 -4.57 -11.34
CA VAL A 470 5.23 -4.00 -11.93
C VAL A 470 5.92 -5.05 -12.77
N ALA A 471 6.17 -4.74 -14.04
CA ALA A 471 6.88 -5.59 -14.97
C ALA A 471 8.27 -5.04 -15.28
N ALA A 472 9.29 -5.88 -15.17
CA ALA A 472 10.66 -5.53 -15.51
C ALA A 472 10.98 -5.83 -16.98
N PHE A 473 11.36 -4.79 -17.71
CA PHE A 473 11.83 -4.88 -19.10
C PHE A 473 13.36 -4.92 -19.10
N THR A 474 13.91 -6.10 -19.36
CA THR A 474 15.36 -6.34 -19.35
C THR A 474 15.96 -6.50 -20.74
N ALA A 475 15.13 -6.58 -21.79
CA ALA A 475 15.53 -6.70 -23.19
C ALA A 475 14.56 -5.97 -24.16
N GLY A 476 15.06 -5.66 -25.37
CA GLY A 476 14.32 -4.97 -26.44
C GLY A 476 14.46 -3.44 -26.42
N ASP A 477 13.80 -2.76 -27.37
CA ASP A 477 13.77 -1.29 -27.51
C ASP A 477 12.85 -0.64 -26.46
N VAL A 478 12.99 0.64 -26.14
CA VAL A 478 12.07 1.34 -25.24
C VAL A 478 11.19 2.36 -25.97
N ASP A 479 11.41 2.57 -27.27
CA ASP A 479 10.78 3.65 -28.06
C ASP A 479 9.24 3.65 -28.03
N PHE A 480 8.59 2.49 -27.93
CA PHE A 480 7.13 2.39 -27.95
C PHE A 480 6.52 2.07 -26.58
N LEU A 481 7.27 2.24 -25.49
CA LEU A 481 6.74 2.09 -24.12
C LEU A 481 6.33 3.48 -23.62
N PHE A 482 5.03 3.73 -23.57
CA PHE A 482 4.46 4.98 -23.05
C PHE A 482 3.24 4.70 -22.16
N VAL A 483 2.96 5.64 -21.25
CA VAL A 483 1.80 5.58 -20.36
C VAL A 483 0.51 5.56 -21.20
N GLY A 484 -0.42 4.68 -20.83
CA GLY A 484 -1.68 4.44 -21.55
C GLY A 484 -1.62 3.35 -22.62
N ARG A 485 -0.45 2.74 -22.87
CA ARG A 485 -0.36 1.59 -23.77
C ARG A 485 -0.93 0.33 -23.11
N ASN A 486 -1.73 -0.42 -23.88
CA ASN A 486 -2.34 -1.66 -23.44
C ASN A 486 -1.47 -2.88 -23.77
N GLY A 487 -1.58 -3.90 -22.94
CA GLY A 487 -1.01 -5.24 -23.10
C GLY A 487 -1.90 -6.27 -22.41
N ILE A 488 -1.45 -7.52 -22.38
CA ILE A 488 -2.17 -8.63 -21.74
C ILE A 488 -1.26 -9.24 -20.68
N PHE A 489 -1.75 -9.39 -19.47
CA PHE A 489 -1.06 -10.06 -18.38
C PHE A 489 -1.70 -11.42 -18.13
N TYR A 490 -0.88 -12.47 -18.07
CA TYR A 490 -1.31 -13.80 -17.62
C TYR A 490 -0.80 -14.03 -16.21
N ASP A 491 -1.70 -14.33 -15.28
CA ASP A 491 -1.32 -14.79 -13.95
C ASP A 491 -0.78 -16.24 -13.97
N ARG A 492 -0.36 -16.76 -12.82
CA ARG A 492 0.16 -18.13 -12.71
C ARG A 492 -0.89 -19.22 -12.94
N ASP A 493 -2.17 -18.89 -12.76
CA ASP A 493 -3.29 -19.79 -13.06
C ASP A 493 -3.66 -19.78 -14.55
N GLY A 494 -2.99 -18.94 -15.35
CA GLY A 494 -3.18 -18.83 -16.78
C GLY A 494 -4.36 -17.94 -17.19
N HIS A 495 -4.93 -17.19 -16.26
CA HIS A 495 -5.98 -16.24 -16.58
C HIS A 495 -5.43 -14.96 -17.20
N ASP A 496 -6.16 -14.43 -18.19
CA ASP A 496 -5.83 -13.19 -18.89
C ASP A 496 -6.43 -11.96 -18.20
N TRP A 497 -5.62 -10.91 -18.14
CA TRP A 497 -5.97 -9.61 -17.59
C TRP A 497 -5.61 -8.51 -18.58
N ASP A 498 -6.51 -7.53 -18.75
CA ASP A 498 -6.24 -6.35 -19.56
C ASP A 498 -5.28 -5.43 -18.80
N ALA A 499 -4.04 -5.32 -19.25
CA ALA A 499 -3.01 -4.53 -18.60
C ALA A 499 -2.83 -3.17 -19.30
N THR A 500 -2.88 -2.07 -18.54
CA THR A 500 -2.62 -0.73 -19.07
C THR A 500 -1.45 -0.09 -18.33
N ILE A 501 -0.44 0.41 -19.04
CA ILE A 501 0.71 1.08 -18.42
C ILE A 501 0.25 2.38 -17.75
N THR A 502 0.48 2.50 -16.44
CA THR A 502 0.15 3.69 -15.64
C THR A 502 1.39 4.56 -15.36
N LYS A 503 2.56 3.93 -15.21
CA LYS A 503 3.82 4.63 -14.90
C LYS A 503 5.03 3.87 -15.44
N LEU A 504 6.06 4.61 -15.82
CA LEU A 504 7.31 4.05 -16.33
C LEU A 504 8.50 4.59 -15.52
N ILE A 505 9.46 3.71 -15.22
CA ILE A 505 10.77 4.07 -14.69
C ILE A 505 11.80 3.75 -15.78
N GLU A 506 12.37 4.80 -16.35
CA GLU A 506 13.27 4.69 -17.48
C GLU A 506 14.72 4.35 -17.05
N ASN A 507 15.21 3.20 -17.48
CA ASN A 507 16.61 2.79 -17.35
C ASN A 507 17.08 2.07 -18.64
N PRO A 508 18.38 2.09 -18.98
CA PRO A 508 18.84 1.51 -20.22
C PRO A 508 18.57 -0.01 -20.27
N THR A 509 17.94 -0.50 -21.34
CA THR A 509 17.67 -1.93 -21.57
C THR A 509 18.88 -2.67 -22.18
N SER A 510 19.63 -2.01 -23.07
CA SER A 510 20.81 -2.55 -23.75
C SER A 510 21.85 -1.46 -24.09
N ILE A 511 23.11 -1.88 -24.31
CA ILE A 511 24.20 -0.98 -24.70
C ILE A 511 23.96 -0.42 -26.12
N GLY A 512 23.43 -1.24 -27.03
CA GLY A 512 23.13 -0.83 -28.40
C GLY A 512 22.09 0.29 -28.48
N GLN A 513 21.06 0.25 -27.62
CA GLN A 513 20.10 1.35 -27.50
C GLN A 513 20.75 2.65 -26.97
N ALA A 514 21.69 2.52 -26.04
CA ALA A 514 22.40 3.68 -25.49
C ALA A 514 23.28 4.39 -26.53
N PHE A 515 23.80 3.68 -27.54
CA PHE A 515 24.57 4.27 -28.63
C PHE A 515 23.76 5.31 -29.42
N PHE A 516 22.51 5.00 -29.76
CA PHE A 516 21.64 5.91 -30.53
C PHE A 516 20.91 6.95 -29.67
N SER A 517 20.92 6.79 -28.34
CA SER A 517 20.17 7.68 -27.44
C SER A 517 20.51 9.17 -27.54
N PRO A 518 21.77 9.63 -27.72
CA PRO A 518 22.07 11.06 -27.86
C PRO A 518 21.52 11.62 -29.17
N TYR A 519 21.60 10.84 -30.26
CA TYR A 519 21.10 11.24 -31.58
C TYR A 519 19.57 11.35 -31.58
N LYS A 520 18.86 10.38 -30.99
CA LYS A 520 17.40 10.43 -30.82
C LYS A 520 16.97 11.67 -30.02
N LYS A 521 17.66 11.99 -28.91
CA LYS A 521 17.39 13.20 -28.11
C LYS A 521 17.63 14.48 -28.90
N PHE A 522 18.68 14.51 -29.72
CA PHE A 522 18.95 15.65 -30.60
C PHE A 522 17.86 15.85 -31.64
N VAL A 523 17.43 14.77 -32.32
CA VAL A 523 16.32 14.82 -33.28
C VAL A 523 15.04 15.32 -32.61
N ARG A 524 14.67 14.77 -31.44
CA ARG A 524 13.51 15.24 -30.68
C ARG A 524 13.62 16.70 -30.27
N MET A 525 14.81 17.17 -29.88
CA MET A 525 15.04 18.59 -29.57
C MET A 525 14.85 19.47 -30.82
N VAL A 526 15.34 19.02 -31.99
CA VAL A 526 15.13 19.72 -33.27
C VAL A 526 13.65 19.74 -33.63
N GLU A 527 12.95 18.62 -33.49
CA GLU A 527 11.49 18.53 -33.71
C GLU A 527 10.74 19.47 -32.76
N GLU A 528 11.07 19.50 -31.47
CA GLU A 528 10.47 20.42 -30.50
C GLU A 528 10.78 21.89 -30.81
N GLN A 529 11.99 22.21 -31.30
CA GLN A 529 12.34 23.57 -31.73
C GLN A 529 11.63 23.96 -33.02
N VAL A 530 11.44 23.03 -33.96
CA VAL A 530 10.68 23.22 -35.19
C VAL A 530 9.20 23.39 -34.87
N ALA A 531 8.64 22.55 -33.99
CA ALA A 531 7.26 22.66 -33.52
C ALA A 531 7.02 23.98 -32.75
N LYS A 532 7.94 24.39 -31.87
CA LYS A 532 7.89 25.71 -31.20
C LYS A 532 7.99 26.86 -32.19
N ARG A 533 8.80 26.75 -33.25
CA ARG A 533 8.88 27.76 -34.31
C ARG A 533 7.67 27.76 -35.22
N ALA A 534 7.07 26.61 -35.51
CA ALA A 534 5.83 26.49 -36.25
C ALA A 534 4.67 27.13 -35.45
N ALA A 535 4.55 26.81 -34.16
CA ALA A 535 3.57 27.44 -33.27
C ALA A 535 3.81 28.96 -33.12
N ALA A 536 5.07 29.42 -33.06
CA ALA A 536 5.38 30.85 -33.03
C ALA A 536 5.07 31.55 -34.36
N LYS A 537 5.26 30.87 -35.50
CA LYS A 537 4.86 31.37 -36.83
C LYS A 537 3.34 31.38 -37.01
N ASP A 538 2.63 30.38 -36.52
CA ASP A 538 1.17 30.36 -36.49
C ASP A 538 0.65 31.52 -35.66
N ALA A 539 1.23 31.80 -34.49
CA ALA A 539 0.89 32.97 -33.67
C ALA A 539 1.17 34.32 -34.36
N THR A 540 2.22 34.40 -35.21
CA THR A 540 2.48 35.63 -36.00
C THR A 540 1.54 35.76 -37.20
N VAL A 541 1.08 34.64 -37.77
CA VAL A 541 0.08 34.60 -38.84
C VAL A 541 -1.33 34.90 -38.27
N THR A 542 -1.67 34.44 -37.07
CA THR A 542 -2.91 34.85 -36.38
C THR A 542 -2.89 36.34 -36.03
N ALA A 543 -1.76 36.89 -35.58
CA ALA A 543 -1.61 38.34 -35.37
C ALA A 543 -1.69 39.17 -36.68
N GLY A 544 -1.23 38.61 -37.80
CA GLY A 544 -1.39 39.20 -39.14
C GLY A 544 -2.83 39.19 -39.66
N LEU A 545 -3.60 38.16 -39.28
CA LEU A 545 -5.03 38.05 -39.57
C LEU A 545 -5.86 38.96 -38.66
N ASP A 546 -5.51 39.10 -37.37
CA ASP A 546 -6.15 40.04 -36.44
C ASP A 546 -5.92 41.50 -36.84
N THR A 547 -4.75 41.84 -37.40
CA THR A 547 -4.46 43.19 -37.93
C THR A 547 -5.17 43.50 -39.25
N GLN A 548 -5.55 42.48 -40.03
CA GLN A 548 -6.42 42.64 -41.21
C GLN A 548 -7.91 42.65 -40.82
N ALA A 549 -8.31 41.91 -39.79
CA ALA A 549 -9.66 41.93 -39.23
C ALA A 549 -9.96 43.27 -38.50
N ALA A 550 -8.97 43.87 -37.83
CA ALA A 550 -9.07 45.18 -37.20
C ALA A 550 -9.26 46.34 -38.21
N LYS A 551 -8.74 46.20 -39.44
CA LYS A 551 -8.99 47.17 -40.53
C LYS A 551 -10.39 47.08 -41.14
N LEU A 552 -11.11 45.98 -40.91
CA LEU A 552 -12.51 45.80 -41.33
C LEU A 552 -13.51 46.24 -40.26
N THR A 553 -13.09 46.37 -39.00
CA THR A 553 -13.94 46.78 -37.87
C THR A 553 -13.85 48.27 -37.51
N GLU A 554 -12.95 49.06 -38.12
CA GLU A 554 -12.87 50.53 -37.92
C GLU A 554 -13.95 51.37 -38.66
N LEU A 555 -14.93 50.74 -39.31
CA LEU A 555 -16.12 51.40 -39.88
C LEU A 555 -17.33 51.46 -38.93
N ALA A 556 -17.20 51.07 -37.65
CA ALA A 556 -18.27 51.21 -36.67
C ALA A 556 -17.74 51.76 -35.31
N LYS A 557 -18.14 52.99 -34.98
CA LYS A 557 -17.78 53.75 -33.76
C LYS A 557 -18.33 53.15 -32.45
N ALA A 558 -17.42 52.96 -31.47
CA ALA A 558 -17.35 53.45 -30.06
C ALA A 558 -18.59 53.54 -29.11
N PRO A 559 -18.46 53.64 -27.75
CA PRO A 559 -17.39 53.23 -26.78
C PRO A 559 -17.90 52.62 -25.42
N ALA A 560 -16.99 52.08 -24.56
CA ALA A 560 -16.86 52.26 -23.07
C ALA A 560 -16.29 51.05 -22.23
N ILE A 561 -14.96 50.98 -21.99
CA ILE A 561 -14.14 51.12 -20.73
C ILE A 561 -14.66 50.51 -19.37
N PRO A 562 -13.84 50.00 -18.39
CA PRO A 562 -12.52 49.29 -18.36
C PRO A 562 -12.32 48.19 -17.24
N ALA A 563 -11.07 47.67 -17.15
CA ALA A 563 -10.31 47.22 -15.95
C ALA A 563 -10.13 45.68 -15.79
N VAL A 564 -9.00 45.05 -15.39
CA VAL A 564 -7.70 45.42 -14.80
C VAL A 564 -6.60 44.42 -15.27
N ALA A 565 -5.35 44.87 -15.21
CA ALA A 565 -4.06 44.30 -15.63
C ALA A 565 -3.59 42.92 -15.11
N SER A 566 -2.67 42.28 -15.84
CA SER A 566 -1.26 42.15 -15.39
C SER A 566 -0.27 41.74 -16.49
N ALA A 567 0.91 42.36 -16.39
CA ALA A 567 2.27 41.90 -16.73
C ALA A 567 2.70 41.69 -18.21
N GLY A 568 3.59 42.59 -18.65
CA GLY A 568 4.92 42.09 -19.04
C GLY A 568 5.32 42.13 -20.51
N GLY A 569 4.93 43.12 -21.30
CA GLY A 569 5.49 43.32 -22.64
C GLY A 569 6.98 43.73 -22.60
N ARG A 570 7.90 42.84 -23.01
CA ARG A 570 9.22 43.27 -23.51
C ARG A 570 9.09 43.62 -24.99
N LYS A 571 9.16 44.91 -25.28
CA LYS A 571 9.38 45.44 -26.63
C LYS A 571 10.68 44.84 -27.16
N THR A 572 10.61 44.21 -28.33
CA THR A 572 11.77 43.70 -29.07
C THR A 572 12.63 44.88 -29.49
N ASP A 573 13.71 45.09 -28.74
CA ASP A 573 14.72 46.09 -29.04
C ASP A 573 15.51 45.65 -30.29
N VAL A 574 15.69 46.56 -31.23
CA VAL A 574 16.36 46.31 -32.52
C VAL A 574 17.82 45.84 -32.30
N GLY A 575 18.39 46.13 -31.12
CA GLY A 575 19.67 45.59 -30.67
C GLY A 575 19.69 44.07 -30.40
N THR A 576 18.56 43.43 -30.08
CA THR A 576 18.50 41.96 -29.85
C THR A 576 18.46 41.20 -31.18
N VAL A 577 17.84 41.77 -32.23
CA VAL A 577 17.85 41.18 -33.58
C VAL A 577 19.24 41.30 -34.21
N ALA A 578 19.96 42.39 -33.95
CA ALA A 578 21.37 42.53 -34.34
C ALA A 578 22.30 41.60 -33.54
N ALA A 579 22.10 41.44 -32.23
CA ALA A 579 22.87 40.52 -31.39
C ALA A 579 22.62 39.04 -31.75
N ILE A 580 21.39 38.67 -32.14
CA ILE A 580 21.06 37.34 -32.66
C ILE A 580 21.71 37.14 -34.04
N GLY A 581 21.72 38.15 -34.92
CA GLY A 581 22.41 38.10 -36.22
C GLY A 581 23.93 37.94 -36.11
N VAL A 582 24.56 38.61 -35.14
CA VAL A 582 26.01 38.51 -34.89
C VAL A 582 26.35 37.21 -34.14
N ALA A 583 25.49 36.71 -33.25
CA ALA A 583 25.66 35.40 -32.59
C ALA A 583 25.47 34.21 -33.54
N LEU A 584 24.56 34.30 -34.52
CA LEU A 584 24.44 33.31 -35.60
C LEU A 584 25.60 33.41 -36.60
N GLY A 585 26.13 34.61 -36.85
CA GLY A 585 27.34 34.84 -37.63
C GLY A 585 28.58 34.21 -37.00
N SER A 586 28.74 34.32 -35.66
CA SER A 586 29.87 33.73 -34.95
C SER A 586 29.78 32.20 -34.81
N ILE A 587 28.58 31.63 -34.69
CA ILE A 587 28.38 30.18 -34.79
C ILE A 587 28.71 29.69 -36.20
N SER A 588 28.36 30.46 -37.23
CA SER A 588 28.69 30.12 -38.62
C SER A 588 30.19 30.20 -38.90
N THR A 589 30.91 31.21 -38.40
CA THR A 589 32.38 31.30 -38.56
C THR A 589 33.12 30.25 -37.74
N VAL A 590 32.64 29.89 -36.56
CA VAL A 590 33.18 28.77 -35.77
C VAL A 590 32.89 27.43 -36.46
N LEU A 591 31.69 27.21 -36.99
CA LEU A 591 31.37 26.00 -37.77
C LEU A 591 32.19 25.93 -39.05
N VAL A 592 32.35 27.03 -39.79
CA VAL A 592 33.20 27.09 -40.99
C VAL A 592 34.68 26.89 -40.63
N GLY A 593 35.15 27.42 -39.50
CA GLY A 593 36.52 27.21 -39.00
C GLY A 593 36.77 25.75 -38.58
N ILE A 594 35.81 25.13 -37.89
CA ILE A 594 35.84 23.70 -37.53
C ILE A 594 35.75 22.84 -38.80
N PHE A 595 34.91 23.21 -39.76
CA PHE A 595 34.75 22.50 -41.04
C PHE A 595 36.01 22.62 -41.92
N GLY A 596 36.65 23.79 -41.94
CA GLY A 596 37.93 24.00 -42.61
C GLY A 596 39.04 23.15 -41.99
N LYS A 597 39.14 23.13 -40.65
CA LYS A 597 40.06 22.25 -39.92
C LYS A 597 39.72 20.76 -40.09
N PHE A 598 38.45 20.43 -40.31
CA PHE A 598 38.00 19.07 -40.58
C PHE A 598 38.39 18.59 -41.99
N ILE A 599 38.37 19.48 -42.98
CA ILE A 599 38.82 19.20 -44.35
C ILE A 599 40.36 19.06 -44.44
N GLU A 600 41.11 19.82 -43.65
CA GLU A 600 42.58 19.74 -43.57
C GLU A 600 43.10 18.37 -43.08
N LEU A 601 42.26 17.50 -42.50
CA LEU A 601 42.64 16.17 -42.01
C LEU A 601 42.92 15.13 -43.11
N GLY A 602 42.49 15.39 -44.36
CA GLY A 602 42.77 14.52 -45.52
C GLY A 602 42.45 13.03 -45.27
N PRO A 603 43.43 12.09 -45.31
CA PRO A 603 43.21 10.66 -45.09
C PRO A 603 42.63 10.29 -43.72
N TRP A 604 42.77 11.16 -42.72
CA TRP A 604 42.37 10.91 -41.33
C TRP A 604 40.90 11.26 -41.05
N ILE A 605 40.17 11.78 -42.03
CA ILE A 605 38.74 12.11 -41.92
C ILE A 605 37.90 10.92 -41.39
N PRO A 606 38.07 9.65 -41.86
CA PRO A 606 37.34 8.52 -41.29
C PRO A 606 37.63 8.29 -39.81
N VAL A 607 38.89 8.49 -39.38
CA VAL A 607 39.30 8.33 -37.98
C VAL A 607 38.71 9.45 -37.12
N ALA A 608 38.71 10.68 -37.61
CA ALA A 608 38.08 11.81 -36.93
C ALA A 608 36.56 11.64 -36.79
N LEU A 609 35.89 11.10 -37.82
CA LEU A 609 34.45 10.79 -37.78
C LEU A 609 34.14 9.69 -36.76
N VAL A 610 34.94 8.62 -36.72
CA VAL A 610 34.81 7.56 -35.70
C VAL A 610 35.05 8.12 -34.30
N GLY A 611 36.07 8.97 -34.13
CA GLY A 611 36.37 9.65 -32.86
C GLY A 611 35.22 10.53 -32.37
N LEU A 612 34.58 11.28 -33.27
CA LEU A 612 33.39 12.09 -32.95
C LEU A 612 32.20 11.22 -32.56
N ILE A 613 31.91 10.16 -33.33
CA ILE A 613 30.83 9.21 -33.01
C ILE A 613 31.05 8.63 -31.61
N LEU A 614 32.27 8.19 -31.31
CA LEU A 614 32.64 7.65 -29.99
C LEU A 614 32.60 8.71 -28.88
N ALA A 615 32.95 9.97 -29.16
CA ALA A 615 32.85 11.05 -28.16
C ALA A 615 31.40 11.36 -27.79
N VAL A 616 30.47 11.27 -28.75
CA VAL A 616 29.04 11.49 -28.54
C VAL A 616 28.36 10.26 -27.91
N SER A 617 28.62 9.06 -28.43
CA SER A 617 27.95 7.83 -28.00
C SER A 617 28.63 7.13 -26.82
N GLY A 618 29.95 7.26 -26.69
CA GLY A 618 30.79 6.57 -25.72
C GLY A 618 30.39 6.80 -24.26
N PRO A 619 30.18 8.06 -23.81
CA PRO A 619 29.71 8.32 -22.45
C PRO A 619 28.37 7.64 -22.14
N SER A 620 27.43 7.65 -23.09
CA SER A 620 26.12 7.01 -22.93
C SER A 620 26.21 5.50 -22.87
N MET A 621 27.06 4.90 -23.72
CA MET A 621 27.35 3.46 -23.67
C MET A 621 28.02 3.04 -22.37
N LEU A 622 28.96 3.85 -21.85
CA LEU A 622 29.65 3.59 -20.59
C LEU A 622 28.68 3.63 -19.41
N ILE A 623 27.81 4.66 -19.34
CA ILE A 623 26.78 4.77 -18.30
C ILE A 623 25.80 3.60 -18.40
N ALA A 624 25.37 3.23 -19.60
CA ALA A 624 24.50 2.08 -19.80
C ALA A 624 25.19 0.79 -19.36
N TRP A 625 26.45 0.58 -19.72
CA TRP A 625 27.23 -0.58 -19.28
C TRP A 625 27.35 -0.65 -17.75
N LEU A 626 27.63 0.47 -17.07
CA LEU A 626 27.65 0.55 -15.60
C LEU A 626 26.29 0.19 -15.01
N LYS A 627 25.20 0.85 -15.46
CA LYS A 627 23.84 0.59 -14.98
C LYS A 627 23.41 -0.86 -15.20
N LEU A 628 23.73 -1.45 -16.35
CA LEU A 628 23.42 -2.84 -16.69
C LEU A 628 24.11 -3.86 -15.76
N ARG A 629 25.34 -3.58 -15.32
CA ARG A 629 26.08 -4.45 -14.38
C ARG A 629 25.64 -4.31 -12.93
N GLU A 630 24.98 -3.21 -12.61
CA GLU A 630 24.49 -2.88 -11.27
C GLU A 630 23.00 -3.15 -11.09
N ARG A 631 22.31 -3.70 -12.11
CA ARG A 631 20.91 -4.12 -11.99
C ARG A 631 20.74 -5.09 -10.84
N SER A 632 19.81 -4.79 -9.94
CA SER A 632 19.53 -5.61 -8.77
C SER A 632 18.04 -5.93 -8.63
N LEU A 633 17.75 -7.12 -8.13
CA LEU A 633 16.40 -7.55 -7.76
C LEU A 633 15.99 -6.99 -6.39
N GLY A 634 16.95 -6.77 -5.48
CA GLY A 634 16.71 -6.35 -4.09
C GLY A 634 15.71 -5.19 -3.94
N PRO A 635 15.98 -4.01 -4.52
CA PRO A 635 15.08 -2.86 -4.36
C PRO A 635 13.67 -3.05 -4.93
N ILE A 636 13.48 -3.99 -5.87
CA ILE A 636 12.15 -4.33 -6.40
C ILE A 636 11.36 -5.11 -5.35
N LEU A 637 12.00 -6.09 -4.71
CA LEU A 637 11.34 -6.93 -3.70
C LEU A 637 11.22 -6.24 -2.34
N ASP A 638 12.22 -5.43 -1.95
CA ASP A 638 12.16 -4.62 -0.73
C ASP A 638 10.96 -3.67 -0.76
N ALA A 639 10.65 -3.12 -1.94
CA ALA A 639 9.48 -2.30 -2.19
C ALA A 639 8.15 -3.08 -2.09
N SER A 640 8.20 -4.41 -2.26
CA SER A 640 7.07 -5.34 -2.11
C SER A 640 6.99 -5.95 -0.71
N GLY A 641 7.75 -5.45 0.27
CA GLY A 641 7.69 -5.89 1.67
C GLY A 641 8.64 -7.03 2.05
N TRP A 642 9.50 -7.47 1.13
CA TRP A 642 10.59 -8.41 1.46
C TRP A 642 11.72 -7.68 2.19
N ALA A 643 12.56 -8.43 2.91
CA ALA A 643 13.83 -7.92 3.42
C ALA A 643 14.98 -8.67 2.75
N ILE A 644 15.44 -8.18 1.59
CA ILE A 644 16.48 -8.85 0.82
C ILE A 644 17.87 -8.58 1.42
N ASN A 645 18.53 -9.66 1.83
CA ASN A 645 19.87 -9.65 2.39
C ASN A 645 20.90 -9.99 1.29
N GLY A 646 21.19 -9.00 0.44
CA GLY A 646 22.26 -9.11 -0.54
C GLY A 646 22.03 -8.39 -1.86
N ARG A 647 23.11 -8.23 -2.63
CA ARG A 647 23.05 -7.62 -3.97
C ARG A 647 22.74 -8.69 -5.02
N MET A 648 21.47 -9.07 -5.12
CA MET A 648 20.97 -10.04 -6.10
C MET A 648 21.00 -9.44 -7.52
N LYS A 649 22.09 -9.66 -8.27
CA LYS A 649 22.29 -9.03 -9.58
C LYS A 649 21.52 -9.73 -10.69
N ILE A 650 20.89 -8.92 -11.55
CA ILE A 650 20.31 -9.39 -12.81
C ILE A 650 21.36 -9.20 -13.91
N ASN A 651 22.14 -10.26 -14.17
CA ASN A 651 23.14 -10.23 -15.24
C ASN A 651 22.49 -10.24 -16.64
N LEU A 652 23.26 -9.96 -17.70
CA LEU A 652 22.75 -9.90 -19.07
C LEU A 652 22.10 -11.21 -19.56
N PRO A 653 22.66 -12.40 -19.33
CA PRO A 653 22.01 -13.67 -19.68
C PRO A 653 20.65 -13.86 -19.01
N LEU A 654 20.57 -13.62 -17.69
CA LEU A 654 19.32 -13.71 -16.95
C LEU A 654 18.33 -12.62 -17.39
N GLY A 655 18.80 -11.41 -17.63
CA GLY A 655 17.96 -10.34 -18.18
C GLY A 655 17.36 -10.70 -19.55
N ARG A 656 18.11 -11.39 -20.42
CA ARG A 656 17.58 -11.88 -21.71
C ARG A 656 16.57 -13.02 -21.56
N SER A 657 16.62 -13.79 -20.47
CA SER A 657 15.62 -14.82 -20.21
C SER A 657 14.37 -14.27 -19.51
N LEU A 658 14.48 -13.19 -18.72
CA LEU A 658 13.36 -12.52 -18.03
C LEU A 658 12.53 -11.63 -18.96
N SER A 659 13.10 -11.18 -20.08
CA SER A 659 12.36 -10.49 -21.13
C SER A 659 12.73 -11.08 -22.49
N GLN A 660 11.77 -11.72 -23.15
CA GLN A 660 11.99 -12.35 -24.46
C GLN A 660 11.35 -11.51 -25.56
N THR A 661 12.04 -11.40 -26.69
CA THR A 661 11.54 -10.69 -27.89
C THR A 661 11.01 -11.71 -28.88
N ALA A 662 9.90 -11.37 -29.55
CA ALA A 662 9.35 -12.21 -30.60
C ALA A 662 10.40 -12.49 -31.68
N LYS A 663 10.68 -13.78 -31.91
CA LYS A 663 11.54 -14.25 -33.00
C LYS A 663 10.71 -15.15 -33.89
N VAL A 664 10.70 -14.83 -35.18
CA VAL A 664 10.13 -15.74 -36.18
C VAL A 664 10.99 -17.01 -36.20
N PRO A 665 10.40 -18.21 -36.04
CA PRO A 665 11.13 -19.47 -36.02
C PRO A 665 12.03 -19.63 -37.24
N ALA A 666 13.20 -20.25 -37.07
CA ALA A 666 14.18 -20.42 -38.16
C ALA A 666 13.63 -21.24 -39.34
N VAL A 667 12.64 -22.10 -39.10
CA VAL A 667 12.00 -22.97 -40.11
C VAL A 667 10.86 -22.26 -40.85
N ALA A 668 10.44 -21.07 -40.39
CA ALA A 668 9.32 -20.37 -41.01
C ALA A 668 9.73 -19.76 -42.36
N LYS A 669 8.94 -20.04 -43.41
CA LYS A 669 9.07 -19.36 -44.71
C LYS A 669 8.65 -17.90 -44.56
N ARG A 670 9.56 -16.96 -44.78
CA ARG A 670 9.26 -15.52 -44.77
C ARG A 670 8.94 -15.05 -46.18
N MET A 671 7.76 -14.49 -46.40
CA MET A 671 7.49 -13.71 -47.61
C MET A 671 8.15 -12.34 -47.42
N LEU A 672 9.22 -12.08 -48.16
CA LEU A 672 10.02 -10.83 -48.07
C LEU A 672 9.37 -9.66 -48.82
N HIS A 673 8.33 -9.92 -49.60
CA HIS A 673 7.61 -8.91 -50.36
C HIS A 673 6.49 -8.33 -49.49
N ASP A 674 6.73 -7.14 -48.93
CA ASP A 674 5.72 -6.33 -48.28
C ASP A 674 5.04 -5.41 -49.31
N PRO A 675 3.76 -5.63 -49.65
CA PRO A 675 3.05 -4.84 -50.66
C PRO A 675 2.82 -3.37 -50.24
N TYR A 676 3.05 -3.03 -48.98
CA TYR A 676 2.87 -1.67 -48.43
C TYR A 676 4.19 -1.01 -48.00
N ALA A 677 5.35 -1.65 -48.23
CA ALA A 677 6.63 -1.03 -47.92
C ALA A 677 6.86 0.24 -48.75
N GLU A 678 7.16 1.35 -48.07
CA GLU A 678 7.56 2.58 -48.76
C GLU A 678 8.84 2.34 -49.57
N ASN A 679 8.81 2.70 -50.86
CA ASN A 679 9.92 2.52 -51.77
C ASN A 679 11.05 3.53 -51.48
N TYR A 680 11.83 3.29 -50.43
CA TYR A 680 13.05 4.04 -50.14
C TYR A 680 14.15 3.81 -51.19
N THR A 681 13.99 2.81 -52.07
CA THR A 681 14.91 2.51 -53.19
C THR A 681 15.22 3.74 -54.01
N GLN A 682 14.24 4.61 -54.27
CA GLN A 682 14.45 5.83 -55.04
C GLN A 682 15.31 6.85 -54.27
N ARG A 683 15.09 7.00 -52.95
CA ARG A 683 15.91 7.87 -52.08
C ARG A 683 17.34 7.38 -51.96
N TRP A 684 17.54 6.06 -51.78
CA TRP A 684 18.88 5.46 -51.74
C TRP A 684 19.59 5.50 -53.09
N MET A 685 18.85 5.36 -54.20
CA MET A 685 19.39 5.52 -55.55
C MET A 685 19.84 6.96 -55.79
N TRP A 686 19.04 7.96 -55.40
CA TRP A 686 19.44 9.37 -55.44
C TRP A 686 20.64 9.68 -54.55
N LEU A 687 20.68 9.12 -53.33
CA LEU A 687 21.84 9.25 -52.44
C LEU A 687 23.09 8.64 -53.09
N GLY A 688 22.96 7.46 -53.70
CA GLY A 688 24.04 6.80 -54.43
C GLY A 688 24.52 7.62 -55.62
N VAL A 689 23.61 8.21 -56.41
CA VAL A 689 23.95 9.11 -57.52
C VAL A 689 24.69 10.35 -57.03
N VAL A 690 24.26 10.95 -55.91
CA VAL A 690 24.93 12.11 -55.32
C VAL A 690 26.33 11.74 -54.82
N VAL A 691 26.50 10.58 -54.17
CA VAL A 691 27.81 10.10 -53.72
C VAL A 691 28.73 9.84 -54.92
N VAL A 692 28.24 9.20 -55.97
CA VAL A 692 29.02 8.97 -57.21
C VAL A 692 29.39 10.30 -57.87
N ALA A 693 28.47 11.25 -57.95
CA ALA A 693 28.74 12.57 -58.50
C ALA A 693 29.80 13.33 -57.68
N LEU A 694 29.76 13.25 -56.35
CA LEU A 694 30.76 13.84 -55.46
C LEU A 694 32.13 13.16 -55.60
N VAL A 695 32.16 11.84 -55.76
CA VAL A 695 33.41 11.09 -56.03
C VAL A 695 33.99 11.47 -57.39
N LEU A 696 33.16 11.59 -58.43
CA LEU A 696 33.59 12.03 -59.77
C LEU A 696 34.06 13.48 -59.78
N LEU A 697 33.41 14.37 -59.01
CA LEU A 697 33.86 15.76 -58.83
C LEU A 697 35.16 15.85 -58.04
N GLY A 698 35.34 15.01 -57.00
CA GLY A 698 36.60 14.90 -56.26
C GLY A 698 37.74 14.31 -57.12
N TRP A 699 37.39 13.47 -58.08
CA TRP A 699 38.33 12.89 -59.05
C TRP A 699 38.71 13.92 -60.11
N ALA A 700 37.73 14.63 -60.69
CA ALA A 700 37.95 15.66 -61.70
C ALA A 700 38.65 16.92 -61.16
N SER A 701 38.54 17.20 -59.86
CA SER A 701 39.26 18.31 -59.21
C SER A 701 40.66 17.94 -58.70
N GLY A 702 41.14 16.72 -58.98
CA GLY A 702 42.46 16.21 -58.58
C GLY A 702 42.60 15.91 -57.09
N TRP A 703 41.49 15.95 -56.34
CA TRP A 703 41.51 15.76 -54.89
C TRP A 703 41.77 14.30 -54.49
N LEU A 704 41.40 13.36 -55.36
CA LEU A 704 41.62 11.92 -55.20
C LEU A 704 42.96 11.43 -55.75
N ASP A 705 43.76 12.28 -56.40
CA ASP A 705 45.03 11.88 -57.03
C ASP A 705 46.09 11.43 -56.00
N SER A 706 45.99 11.90 -54.75
CA SER A 706 46.85 11.45 -53.64
C SER A 706 46.60 10.00 -53.20
N MET A 707 45.44 9.43 -53.56
CA MET A 707 44.98 8.09 -53.17
C MET A 707 44.89 7.10 -54.34
N LEU A 708 44.95 7.60 -55.58
CA LEU A 708 44.82 6.80 -56.79
C LEU A 708 46.18 6.60 -57.48
N PRO A 709 46.43 5.43 -58.10
CA PRO A 709 47.62 5.21 -58.91
C PRO A 709 47.67 6.17 -60.09
N SER A 710 48.87 6.57 -60.51
CA SER A 710 49.10 7.59 -61.56
C SER A 710 48.46 7.28 -62.91
N SER A 711 48.10 6.02 -63.19
CA SER A 711 47.33 5.61 -64.37
C SER A 711 45.86 6.05 -64.37
N MET A 712 45.35 6.53 -63.22
CA MET A 712 43.97 6.95 -63.03
C MET A 712 43.85 8.46 -62.74
N HIS A 713 44.93 9.22 -62.87
CA HIS A 713 44.88 10.68 -62.73
C HIS A 713 44.29 11.29 -63.99
N LEU A 714 43.37 12.26 -63.84
CA LEU A 714 42.78 12.94 -64.98
C LEU A 714 43.79 13.94 -65.56
N SER A 715 44.64 13.48 -66.47
CA SER A 715 45.58 14.36 -67.19
C SER A 715 44.83 15.07 -68.32
N THR A 716 44.80 16.41 -68.28
CA THR A 716 44.35 17.20 -69.43
C THR A 716 45.36 17.02 -70.56
N LEU A 717 45.04 16.15 -71.53
CA LEU A 717 45.83 15.99 -72.75
C LEU A 717 45.96 17.36 -73.43
N THR A 718 47.19 17.84 -73.54
CA THR A 718 47.47 19.06 -74.30
C THR A 718 47.63 18.69 -75.77
N ALA A 719 47.34 19.63 -76.68
CA ALA A 719 47.39 19.37 -78.13
C ALA A 719 48.74 18.80 -78.63
N ALA A 720 49.82 18.96 -77.87
CA ALA A 720 51.14 18.40 -78.17
C ALA A 720 51.21 16.86 -78.02
N ASP A 721 50.37 16.27 -77.16
CA ASP A 721 50.38 14.82 -76.90
C ASP A 721 49.66 14.01 -77.99
N VAL A 722 48.79 14.66 -78.78
CA VAL A 722 48.06 14.02 -79.89
C VAL A 722 48.94 13.86 -81.13
N ASP A 723 49.88 14.78 -81.37
CA ASP A 723 50.80 14.69 -82.50
C ASP A 723 51.84 13.56 -82.34
N ALA A 724 52.18 13.17 -81.10
CA ALA A 724 53.13 12.08 -80.83
C ALA A 724 52.57 10.69 -81.21
N VAL A 725 51.25 10.48 -81.08
CA VAL A 725 50.60 9.19 -81.37
C VAL A 725 50.41 8.99 -82.88
N LEU A 726 50.23 10.06 -83.65
CA LEU A 726 50.07 9.98 -85.11
C LEU A 726 51.38 9.69 -85.87
N VAL A 727 52.54 9.89 -85.24
CA VAL A 727 53.86 9.61 -85.84
C VAL A 727 54.25 8.12 -85.72
N GLU A 728 53.69 7.40 -84.73
CA GLU A 728 54.04 5.99 -84.48
C GLU A 728 53.32 5.02 -85.46
N ASP A 729 52.13 5.36 -85.95
CA ASP A 729 51.35 4.53 -86.89
C ASP A 729 51.83 4.60 -88.36
N ALA A 730 52.70 5.55 -88.72
CA ALA A 730 53.21 5.68 -90.09
C ALA A 730 54.47 4.84 -90.39
N ALA A 731 55.10 4.24 -89.36
CA ALA A 731 56.39 3.53 -89.49
C ALA A 731 56.27 2.00 -89.62
N THR A 732 55.06 1.43 -89.65
CA THR A 732 54.85 -0.03 -89.77
C THR A 732 53.79 -0.40 -90.82
N ALA A 733 54.13 -0.25 -92.11
CA ALA A 733 53.48 -0.96 -93.20
C ALA A 733 54.55 -1.33 -94.26
N PRO A 734 54.46 -2.53 -94.86
CA PRO A 734 55.61 -3.34 -95.30
C PRO A 734 56.45 -2.81 -96.45
#